data_AF-A0A839TKG3-F1
#
_entry.id   AF-A0A839TKG3-F1
#
_cell.length_a   1.000
_cell.length_b   1.000
_cell.length_c   1.000
_cell.angle_alpha   90.00
_cell.angle_beta   90.00
_cell.angle_gamma   90.00
#
_symmetry.space_group_name_H-M   'P 1'
#
loop_
_entity.id
_entity.type
_entity.pdbx_description
1 polymer ?
#
loop_
_entity_poly.entity_id
_entity_poly.type
_entity_poly.pdbx_seq_one_letter_code
_entity_poly.pdbx_strand_id
1 'polypeptide(L)'
;MFKLIYLVDCIVLFLLIVLWGVIANRLSRLPYRSTNKELQRSIARLMIPLFIAQGLVIAEVVILFLLGTYGWEFIKEKVLLTMPLFIPSAISTLVSLSILRKITSRISDNLQSTVDETDRKVLSSPKLMLPVQAALISSIAGFYFSYVVYPFELNVLNAVMLWLSFAAVIVVLWFRQQRLSQKRISTNHSMTVSTQLQHAVISFVCLAILIGGWYALSMKASVLPDHMNMGSMDHNMDMQAMNHSVNHTMKNAMNVKEISVTALTGPQTEKANRHFELVAQKKQVKLSSGKTMEAWTFNGMAPGPELRVKQGEIVEVVLKNKDIEDGVTVHWHGYNVPNAEDGVAGVTQDSVPPGGTHVYRFEAKQAGTYWYHSHQQSAKQVIKGLFGSLIVEPNDIAQPNTKDITVLSHAWQLSDGSALTPTYGLKDTLDRQTMPAGTQVKLRIINAQNYPQTFQLSGVPFKVTAIDGNEVHAPTAIKDRKLLIAGGGRYDILFTMPKTPVKLSSRSEAGVTPGIVFSGAVTHSAPVINENIPVFDPGAYGEKQPAPFGIHSKFDRTFTIVLDSRLGFYNGKLYALYTINGRVFPDTPMLTVKEGERVKTTFINRGWDHHPMHLHGHTMLVLSRNGKPTTGSPWWTDSLDVAPGEVYEVAFQADNPGIWMDHCHNLWHAEKGMTMHLSYEGITTPFEVGMKTSNQPE
;
A
#
# COMPACT_ATOMS: atom_id res chain seq x y z
N MET A 1 14.24 -3.99 8.17
CA MET A 1 14.45 -5.45 8.33
C MET A 1 13.44 -6.23 7.50
N PHE A 2 12.13 -6.05 7.71
CA PHE A 2 11.06 -6.71 6.93
C PHE A 2 11.30 -6.75 5.41
N LYS A 3 11.48 -5.59 4.75
CA LYS A 3 11.77 -5.49 3.31
C LYS A 3 12.97 -6.36 2.87
N LEU A 4 14.00 -6.46 3.70
CA LEU A 4 15.17 -7.29 3.39
C LEU A 4 14.81 -8.78 3.45
N ILE A 5 14.07 -9.21 4.47
CA ILE A 5 13.61 -10.60 4.60
C ILE A 5 12.73 -10.98 3.42
N TYR A 6 11.77 -10.13 3.06
CA TYR A 6 10.89 -10.32 1.91
C TYR A 6 11.69 -10.36 0.59
N LEU A 7 12.73 -9.52 0.42
CA LEU A 7 13.61 -9.59 -0.76
C LEU A 7 14.36 -10.90 -0.86
N VAL A 8 14.93 -11.33 0.26
CA VAL A 8 15.66 -12.59 0.31
C VAL A 8 14.72 -13.76 -0.01
N ASP A 9 13.50 -13.76 0.52
CA ASP A 9 12.45 -14.74 0.18
C ASP A 9 12.19 -14.80 -1.34
N CYS A 10 11.95 -13.65 -1.97
CA CYS A 10 11.72 -13.57 -3.41
C CYS A 10 12.89 -14.15 -4.22
N ILE A 11 14.13 -13.80 -3.83
CA ILE A 11 15.35 -14.29 -4.48
C ILE A 11 15.50 -15.79 -4.27
N VAL A 12 15.27 -16.31 -3.06
CA VAL A 12 15.39 -17.74 -2.75
C VAL A 12 14.39 -18.56 -3.55
N LEU A 13 13.13 -18.14 -3.61
CA LEU A 13 12.10 -18.80 -4.42
C LEU A 13 12.45 -18.80 -5.91
N PHE A 14 12.96 -17.68 -6.43
CA PHE A 14 13.40 -17.60 -7.83
C PHE A 14 14.60 -18.52 -8.11
N LEU A 15 15.59 -18.55 -7.22
CA LEU A 15 16.75 -19.44 -7.34
C LEU A 15 16.37 -20.92 -7.28
N LEU A 16 15.36 -21.28 -6.48
CA LEU A 16 14.82 -22.65 -6.44
C LEU A 16 14.28 -23.07 -7.82
N ILE A 17 13.55 -22.20 -8.52
CA ILE A 17 13.07 -22.47 -9.89
C ILE A 17 14.26 -22.76 -10.81
N VAL A 18 15.27 -21.88 -10.82
CA VAL A 18 16.44 -22.02 -11.68
C VAL A 18 17.21 -23.32 -11.36
N LEU A 19 17.47 -23.60 -10.08
CA LEU A 19 18.21 -24.78 -9.65
C LEU A 19 17.47 -26.08 -9.97
N TRP A 20 16.18 -26.18 -9.66
CA TRP A 20 15.41 -27.36 -9.99
C TRP A 20 15.28 -27.57 -11.51
N GLY A 21 15.26 -26.49 -12.30
CA GLY A 21 15.35 -26.57 -13.76
C GLY A 21 16.69 -27.14 -14.24
N VAL A 22 17.80 -26.66 -13.67
CA VAL A 22 19.15 -27.18 -13.97
C VAL A 22 19.29 -28.65 -13.56
N ILE A 23 18.81 -29.02 -12.36
CA ILE A 23 18.81 -30.39 -11.84
C ILE A 23 18.00 -31.29 -12.77
N ALA A 24 16.77 -30.91 -13.12
CA ALA A 24 15.91 -31.67 -14.04
C ALA A 24 16.58 -31.91 -15.41
N ASN A 25 17.17 -30.87 -16.00
CA ASN A 25 17.88 -30.99 -17.28
C ASN A 25 19.12 -31.89 -17.17
N ARG A 26 19.97 -31.70 -16.16
CA ARG A 26 21.18 -32.53 -15.97
C ARG A 26 20.82 -33.99 -15.72
N LEU A 27 19.82 -34.22 -14.87
CA LEU A 27 19.35 -35.54 -14.51
C LEU A 27 18.74 -36.27 -15.72
N SER A 28 17.97 -35.57 -16.56
CA SER A 28 17.40 -36.17 -17.78
C SER A 28 18.44 -36.67 -18.80
N ARG A 29 19.69 -36.19 -18.69
CA ARG A 29 20.81 -36.56 -19.57
C ARG A 29 21.61 -37.76 -19.06
N LEU A 30 21.48 -38.15 -17.79
CA LEU A 30 22.24 -39.26 -17.20
C LEU A 30 22.06 -40.60 -17.94
N PRO A 31 20.85 -41.00 -18.37
CA PRO A 31 20.66 -42.28 -19.08
C PRO A 31 21.43 -42.40 -20.42
N TYR A 32 21.88 -41.27 -20.99
CA TYR A 32 22.55 -41.24 -22.30
C TYR A 32 24.08 -41.23 -22.20
N ARG A 33 24.66 -41.42 -21.00
CA ARG A 33 26.11 -41.52 -20.84
C ARG A 33 26.62 -42.84 -21.41
N SER A 34 27.73 -42.75 -22.13
CA SER A 34 28.33 -43.91 -22.82
C SER A 34 29.11 -44.79 -21.84
N THR A 35 29.87 -44.17 -20.93
CA THR A 35 30.77 -44.85 -19.99
C THR A 35 30.43 -44.56 -18.53
N ASN A 36 30.80 -45.48 -17.65
CA ASN A 36 30.66 -45.31 -16.20
C ASN A 36 31.45 -44.12 -15.65
N LYS A 37 32.61 -43.81 -16.23
CA LYS A 37 33.41 -42.61 -15.91
C LYS A 37 32.66 -41.31 -16.20
N GLU A 38 32.00 -41.21 -17.35
CA GLU A 38 31.17 -40.05 -17.70
C GLU A 38 29.93 -39.92 -16.81
N LEU A 39 29.30 -41.05 -16.50
CA LEU A 39 28.16 -41.11 -15.59
C LEU A 39 28.54 -40.65 -14.18
N GLN A 40 29.62 -41.20 -13.61
CA GLN A 40 30.12 -40.82 -12.29
C GLN A 40 30.44 -39.31 -12.21
N ARG A 41 31.14 -38.75 -13.21
CA ARG A 41 31.43 -37.32 -13.27
C ARG A 41 30.16 -36.48 -13.37
N SER A 42 29.17 -36.93 -14.15
CA SER A 42 27.89 -36.24 -14.30
C SER A 42 27.07 -36.25 -13.01
N ILE A 43 27.08 -37.39 -12.29
CA ILE A 43 26.47 -37.52 -10.97
C ILE A 43 27.16 -36.58 -9.98
N ALA A 44 28.49 -36.60 -9.89
CA ALA A 44 29.24 -35.70 -9.00
C ALA A 44 28.90 -34.22 -9.24
N ARG A 45 28.82 -33.80 -10.50
CA ARG A 45 28.39 -32.42 -10.87
C ARG A 45 26.92 -32.13 -10.58
N LEU A 46 26.07 -33.15 -10.47
CA LEU A 46 24.65 -33.00 -10.10
C LEU A 46 24.46 -32.83 -8.59
N MET A 47 25.37 -33.38 -7.78
CA MET A 47 25.29 -33.29 -6.32
C MET A 47 25.35 -31.85 -5.81
N ILE A 48 26.19 -31.01 -6.41
CA ILE A 48 26.35 -29.59 -6.01
C ILE A 48 25.03 -28.83 -6.06
N PRO A 49 24.32 -28.71 -7.21
CA PRO A 49 23.05 -28.01 -7.26
C PRO A 49 21.96 -28.67 -6.42
N LEU A 50 21.97 -29.99 -6.20
CA LEU A 50 21.05 -30.66 -5.28
C LEU A 50 21.24 -30.20 -3.83
N PHE A 51 22.48 -30.10 -3.35
CA PHE A 51 22.76 -29.60 -2.01
C PHE A 51 22.42 -28.11 -1.86
N ILE A 52 22.72 -27.30 -2.88
CA ILE A 52 22.35 -25.88 -2.88
C ILE A 52 20.81 -25.73 -2.83
N ALA A 53 20.07 -26.48 -3.66
CA ALA A 53 18.61 -26.45 -3.66
C ALA A 53 18.03 -26.86 -2.30
N GLN A 54 18.58 -27.89 -1.66
CA GLN A 54 18.18 -28.28 -0.30
C GLN A 54 18.49 -27.20 0.74
N GLY A 55 19.66 -26.55 0.64
CA GLY A 55 20.03 -25.42 1.49
C GLY A 55 19.06 -24.25 1.35
N LEU A 56 18.61 -23.94 0.12
CA LEU A 56 17.59 -22.91 -0.13
C LEU A 56 16.22 -23.29 0.45
N VAL A 57 15.80 -24.56 0.38
CA VAL A 57 14.56 -25.02 1.05
C VAL A 57 14.65 -24.85 2.57
N ILE A 58 15.82 -25.11 3.16
CA ILE A 58 16.04 -24.85 4.60
C ILE A 58 16.01 -23.34 4.87
N ALA A 59 16.60 -22.52 4.00
CA ALA A 59 16.56 -21.07 4.11
C ALA A 59 15.12 -20.55 4.07
N GLU A 60 14.23 -21.10 3.24
CA GLU A 60 12.79 -20.78 3.24
C GLU A 60 12.12 -21.04 4.59
N VAL A 61 12.45 -22.15 5.27
CA VAL A 61 11.93 -22.41 6.62
C VAL A 61 12.42 -21.38 7.64
N VAL A 62 13.69 -20.95 7.53
CA VAL A 62 14.24 -19.89 8.38
C VAL A 62 13.58 -18.54 8.08
N ILE A 63 13.39 -18.20 6.81
CA ILE A 63 12.71 -16.99 6.37
C ILE A 63 11.28 -16.96 6.88
N LEU A 64 10.56 -18.08 6.80
CA LEU A 64 9.22 -18.21 7.38
C LEU A 64 9.22 -17.93 8.89
N PHE A 65 10.19 -18.47 9.64
CA PHE A 65 10.31 -18.19 11.06
C PHE A 65 10.59 -16.70 11.33
N LEU A 66 11.47 -16.07 10.54
CA LEU A 66 11.77 -14.64 10.64
C LEU A 66 10.54 -13.77 10.33
N LEU A 67 9.79 -14.09 9.26
CA LEU A 67 8.53 -13.41 8.95
C LEU A 67 7.49 -13.64 10.05
N GLY A 68 7.46 -14.82 10.67
CA GLY A 68 6.57 -15.15 11.78
C GLY A 68 6.76 -14.28 13.01
N THR A 69 7.94 -13.64 13.18
CA THR A 69 8.17 -12.66 14.26
C THR A 69 7.34 -11.38 14.11
N TYR A 70 6.83 -11.10 12.90
CA TYR A 70 5.92 -9.98 12.63
C TYR A 70 4.45 -10.32 12.91
N GLY A 71 4.10 -11.60 13.06
CA GLY A 71 2.75 -12.07 13.37
C GLY A 71 2.23 -13.14 12.42
N TRP A 72 1.14 -13.80 12.81
CA TRP A 72 0.52 -14.89 12.05
C TRP A 72 0.09 -14.48 10.64
N GLU A 73 -0.51 -13.29 10.50
CA GLU A 73 -0.99 -12.80 9.20
C GLU A 73 0.13 -12.62 8.16
N PHE A 74 1.40 -12.47 8.56
CA PHE A 74 2.55 -12.39 7.64
C PHE A 74 2.98 -13.73 7.05
N ILE A 75 2.58 -14.84 7.67
CA ILE A 75 3.03 -16.19 7.29
C ILE A 75 1.90 -17.15 6.98
N LYS A 76 0.65 -16.80 7.29
CA LYS A 76 -0.53 -17.65 7.15
C LYS A 76 -0.60 -18.34 5.79
N GLU A 77 -0.55 -17.60 4.68
CA GLU A 77 -0.62 -18.15 3.33
C GLU A 77 0.63 -18.97 3.00
N LYS A 78 1.82 -18.51 3.42
CA LYS A 78 3.06 -19.27 3.22
C LYS A 78 3.02 -20.63 3.93
N VAL A 79 2.48 -20.69 5.15
CA VAL A 79 2.30 -21.94 5.92
C VAL A 79 1.25 -22.84 5.27
N LEU A 80 0.09 -22.30 4.90
CA LEU A 80 -1.04 -23.08 4.41
C LEU A 80 -0.88 -23.52 2.95
N LEU A 81 -0.12 -22.77 2.14
CA LEU A 81 -0.01 -22.96 0.69
C LEU A 81 1.41 -23.32 0.25
N THR A 82 2.37 -22.46 0.54
CA THR A 82 3.73 -22.54 -0.02
C THR A 82 4.54 -23.67 0.63
N MET A 83 4.41 -23.87 1.94
CA MET A 83 5.19 -24.88 2.67
C MET A 83 4.89 -26.32 2.23
N PRO A 84 3.62 -26.75 2.09
CA PRO A 84 3.34 -28.08 1.57
C PRO A 84 3.86 -28.29 0.14
N LEU A 85 3.96 -27.23 -0.67
CA LEU A 85 4.55 -27.33 -2.02
C LEU A 85 6.04 -27.67 -1.97
N PHE A 86 6.77 -27.38 -0.89
CA PHE A 86 8.19 -27.75 -0.76
C PHE A 86 8.46 -29.19 -0.30
N ILE A 87 7.43 -29.95 0.09
CA ILE A 87 7.57 -31.37 0.43
C ILE A 87 8.21 -32.18 -0.72
N PRO A 88 7.74 -32.06 -2.00
CA PRO A 88 8.42 -32.64 -3.16
C PRO A 88 9.91 -32.30 -3.28
N SER A 89 10.32 -31.07 -2.97
CA SER A 89 11.73 -30.66 -3.02
C SER A 89 12.59 -31.43 -2.02
N ALA A 90 12.10 -31.60 -0.78
CA ALA A 90 12.79 -32.39 0.24
C ALA A 90 12.87 -33.89 -0.15
N ILE A 91 11.75 -34.46 -0.61
CA ILE A 91 11.69 -35.86 -1.08
C ILE A 91 12.64 -36.08 -2.26
N SER A 92 12.66 -35.14 -3.20
CA SER A 92 13.49 -35.18 -4.41
C SER A 92 14.98 -35.28 -4.09
N THR A 93 15.46 -34.47 -3.15
CA THR A 93 16.85 -34.54 -2.68
C THR A 93 17.15 -35.91 -2.08
N LEU A 94 16.33 -36.39 -1.14
CA LEU A 94 16.55 -37.67 -0.44
C LEU A 94 16.57 -38.85 -1.42
N VAL A 95 15.56 -38.96 -2.29
CA VAL A 95 15.44 -40.04 -3.28
C VAL A 95 16.59 -40.00 -4.28
N SER A 96 16.93 -38.81 -4.80
CA SER A 96 18.02 -38.64 -5.75
C SER A 96 19.37 -39.03 -5.13
N LEU A 97 19.65 -38.57 -3.91
CA LEU A 97 20.88 -38.91 -3.20
C LEU A 97 21.02 -40.42 -2.98
N SER A 98 19.96 -41.08 -2.49
CA SER A 98 19.99 -42.52 -2.22
C SER A 98 20.22 -43.35 -3.48
N ILE A 99 19.53 -43.04 -4.58
CA ILE A 99 19.65 -43.79 -5.84
C ILE A 99 21.01 -43.52 -6.49
N LEU A 100 21.42 -42.25 -6.61
CA LEU A 100 22.65 -41.89 -7.31
C LEU A 100 23.90 -42.36 -6.56
N ARG A 101 23.89 -42.36 -5.22
CA ARG A 101 25.00 -42.94 -4.42
C ARG A 101 25.12 -44.45 -4.63
N LYS A 102 24.00 -45.17 -4.65
CA LYS A 102 24.00 -46.62 -4.93
C LYS A 102 24.57 -46.94 -6.31
N ILE A 103 24.17 -46.19 -7.34
CA ILE A 103 24.73 -46.35 -8.69
C ILE A 103 26.23 -46.03 -8.70
N THR A 104 26.62 -44.90 -8.09
CA THR A 104 28.03 -44.47 -8.03
C THR A 104 28.93 -45.50 -7.36
N SER A 105 28.46 -46.13 -6.28
CA SER A 105 29.17 -47.18 -5.56
C SER A 105 29.27 -48.49 -6.34
N ARG A 106 28.35 -48.79 -7.26
CA ARG A 106 28.42 -50.01 -8.10
C ARG A 106 29.35 -49.84 -9.28
N ILE A 107 29.40 -48.63 -9.85
CA ILE A 107 30.21 -48.36 -11.05
C ILE A 107 31.66 -47.97 -10.72
N SER A 108 31.99 -47.71 -9.45
CA SER A 108 33.32 -47.27 -9.01
C SER A 108 34.43 -48.25 -9.39
N ASP A 109 34.10 -49.54 -9.43
CA ASP A 109 35.07 -50.61 -9.63
C ASP A 109 35.32 -50.89 -11.13
N ASN A 110 34.47 -50.35 -12.02
CA ASN A 110 34.47 -50.61 -13.47
C ASN A 110 34.21 -49.33 -14.29
N LEU A 111 35.05 -48.30 -14.11
CA LEU A 111 34.79 -46.97 -14.72
C LEU A 111 34.87 -46.92 -16.25
N GLN A 112 35.61 -47.83 -16.88
CA GLN A 112 35.78 -47.83 -18.34
C GLN A 112 34.69 -48.63 -19.07
N SER A 113 33.85 -49.39 -18.37
CA SER A 113 32.77 -50.14 -19.00
C SER A 113 31.60 -49.24 -19.41
N THR A 114 30.80 -49.75 -20.33
CA THR A 114 29.55 -49.13 -20.76
C THR A 114 28.54 -49.15 -19.61
N VAL A 115 27.67 -48.14 -19.57
CA VAL A 115 26.62 -48.06 -18.54
C VAL A 115 25.62 -49.21 -18.73
N ASP A 116 25.40 -49.98 -17.66
CA ASP A 116 24.50 -51.14 -17.65
C ASP A 116 23.03 -50.76 -17.95
N GLU A 117 22.30 -51.67 -18.58
CA GLU A 117 20.88 -51.47 -18.92
C GLU A 117 20.02 -51.30 -17.68
N THR A 118 20.33 -52.02 -16.59
CA THR A 118 19.62 -51.90 -15.30
C THR A 118 19.79 -50.49 -14.73
N ASP A 119 20.99 -49.93 -14.77
CA ASP A 119 21.26 -48.57 -14.29
C ASP A 119 20.59 -47.53 -15.19
N ARG A 120 20.57 -47.70 -16.51
CA ARG A 120 19.81 -46.83 -17.43
C ARG A 120 18.30 -46.85 -17.16
N LYS A 121 17.74 -48.02 -16.83
CA LYS A 121 16.34 -48.18 -16.44
C LYS A 121 16.03 -47.47 -15.13
N VAL A 122 16.91 -47.58 -14.12
CA VAL A 122 16.76 -46.86 -12.85
C VAL A 122 16.86 -45.34 -13.07
N LEU A 123 17.85 -44.87 -13.86
CA LEU A 123 18.07 -43.45 -14.15
C LEU A 123 16.94 -42.81 -14.97
N SER A 124 16.20 -43.60 -15.75
CA SER A 124 15.03 -43.13 -16.51
C SER A 124 13.70 -43.36 -15.77
N SER A 125 13.72 -44.01 -14.61
CA SER A 125 12.50 -44.40 -13.91
C SER A 125 11.71 -43.19 -13.37
N PRO A 126 10.37 -43.29 -13.28
CA PRO A 126 9.56 -42.28 -12.61
C PRO A 126 9.99 -42.04 -11.16
N LYS A 127 10.50 -43.06 -10.45
CA LYS A 127 10.95 -42.94 -9.06
C LYS A 127 12.05 -41.88 -8.89
N LEU A 128 12.94 -41.70 -9.87
CA LEU A 128 14.01 -40.71 -9.81
C LEU A 128 13.61 -39.38 -10.48
N MET A 129 12.92 -39.41 -11.63
CA MET A 129 12.61 -38.18 -12.37
C MET A 129 11.41 -37.40 -11.79
N LEU A 130 10.37 -38.10 -11.33
CA LEU A 130 9.12 -37.46 -10.93
C LEU A 130 9.30 -36.54 -9.71
N PRO A 131 10.03 -36.92 -8.63
CA PRO A 131 10.26 -36.01 -7.52
C PRO A 131 10.95 -34.69 -7.93
N VAL A 132 11.90 -34.76 -8.86
CA VAL A 132 12.63 -33.59 -9.37
C VAL A 132 11.75 -32.70 -10.23
N GLN A 133 10.90 -33.30 -11.09
CA GLN A 133 9.91 -32.55 -11.87
C GLN A 133 8.84 -31.91 -10.96
N ALA A 134 8.39 -32.64 -9.94
CA ALA A 134 7.47 -32.14 -8.93
C ALA A 134 8.08 -30.95 -8.17
N ALA A 135 9.34 -31.06 -7.74
CA ALA A 135 10.06 -29.98 -7.06
C ALA A 135 10.18 -28.70 -7.91
N LEU A 136 10.42 -28.84 -9.22
CA LEU A 136 10.42 -27.70 -10.15
C LEU A 136 9.05 -27.03 -10.24
N ILE A 137 7.99 -27.82 -10.45
CA ILE A 137 6.62 -27.31 -10.57
C ILE A 137 6.16 -26.67 -9.26
N SER A 138 6.48 -27.31 -8.14
CA SER A 138 6.27 -26.75 -6.80
C SER A 138 6.99 -25.43 -6.60
N SER A 139 8.23 -25.29 -7.08
CA SER A 139 8.99 -24.04 -6.95
C SER A 139 8.36 -22.92 -7.80
N ILE A 140 7.90 -23.25 -9.01
CA ILE A 140 7.18 -22.31 -9.89
C ILE A 140 5.85 -21.88 -9.23
N ALA A 141 5.07 -22.85 -8.75
CA ALA A 141 3.81 -22.59 -8.07
C ALA A 141 4.03 -21.76 -6.79
N GLY A 142 5.03 -22.11 -5.97
CA GLY A 142 5.36 -21.39 -4.75
C GLY A 142 5.71 -19.91 -5.00
N PHE A 143 6.52 -19.63 -6.03
CA PHE A 143 6.81 -18.26 -6.44
C PHE A 143 5.55 -17.54 -6.96
N TYR A 144 4.78 -18.18 -7.84
CA TYR A 144 3.56 -17.62 -8.41
C TYR A 144 2.54 -17.22 -7.33
N PHE A 145 2.27 -18.11 -6.37
CA PHE A 145 1.32 -17.83 -5.29
C PHE A 145 1.85 -16.89 -4.23
N SER A 146 3.17 -16.72 -4.09
CA SER A 146 3.76 -15.80 -3.11
C SER A 146 3.98 -14.39 -3.66
N TYR A 147 4.06 -14.20 -4.98
CA TYR A 147 4.48 -12.92 -5.58
C TYR A 147 3.68 -12.44 -6.79
N VAL A 148 2.95 -13.33 -7.47
CA VAL A 148 2.20 -12.95 -8.68
C VAL A 148 0.72 -12.78 -8.34
N VAL A 149 0.13 -13.77 -7.67
CA VAL A 149 -1.29 -13.75 -7.27
C VAL A 149 -1.48 -13.22 -5.86
N TYR A 150 -0.45 -13.30 -5.02
CA TYR A 150 -0.49 -12.89 -3.62
C TYR A 150 -0.98 -11.44 -3.47
N PRO A 151 -1.87 -11.13 -2.52
CA PRO A 151 -2.47 -12.06 -1.56
C PRO A 151 -3.63 -12.84 -2.19
N PHE A 152 -3.79 -14.08 -1.77
CA PHE A 152 -4.81 -15.00 -2.30
C PHE A 152 -5.81 -15.35 -1.19
N GLU A 153 -7.10 -15.17 -1.45
CA GLU A 153 -8.14 -15.64 -0.54
C GLU A 153 -8.14 -17.17 -0.49
N LEU A 154 -7.43 -17.71 0.50
CA LEU A 154 -7.27 -19.13 0.70
C LEU A 154 -8.50 -19.67 1.46
N ASN A 155 -9.58 -19.92 0.71
CA ASN A 155 -10.70 -20.71 1.21
C ASN A 155 -10.45 -22.22 0.95
N VAL A 156 -11.22 -23.08 1.65
CA VAL A 156 -11.06 -24.54 1.58
C VAL A 156 -11.23 -25.05 0.14
N LEU A 157 -12.19 -24.51 -0.61
CA LEU A 157 -12.47 -24.94 -1.99
C LEU A 157 -11.28 -24.61 -2.91
N ASN A 158 -10.77 -23.40 -2.85
CA ASN A 158 -9.61 -22.92 -3.61
C ASN A 158 -8.37 -23.76 -3.32
N ALA A 159 -8.11 -24.04 -2.04
CA ALA A 159 -7.01 -24.90 -1.63
C ALA A 159 -7.17 -26.32 -2.20
N VAL A 160 -8.36 -26.93 -2.08
CA VAL A 160 -8.64 -28.27 -2.63
C VAL A 160 -8.46 -28.29 -4.15
N MET A 161 -9.01 -27.31 -4.87
CA MET A 161 -8.88 -27.22 -6.33
C MET A 161 -7.44 -27.09 -6.78
N LEU A 162 -6.64 -26.30 -6.05
CA LEU A 162 -5.21 -26.20 -6.32
C LEU A 162 -4.50 -27.54 -6.12
N TRP A 163 -4.74 -28.22 -5.00
CA TRP A 163 -4.11 -29.49 -4.69
C TRP A 163 -4.54 -30.61 -5.64
N LEU A 164 -5.80 -30.64 -6.07
CA LEU A 164 -6.29 -31.55 -7.11
C LEU A 164 -5.62 -31.28 -8.45
N SER A 165 -5.46 -30.01 -8.82
CA SER A 165 -4.76 -29.61 -10.05
C SER A 165 -3.29 -30.03 -10.01
N PHE A 166 -2.62 -29.81 -8.88
CA PHE A 166 -1.25 -30.26 -8.66
C PHE A 166 -1.14 -31.79 -8.77
N ALA A 167 -2.02 -32.53 -8.11
CA ALA A 167 -2.04 -34.00 -8.17
C ALA A 167 -2.26 -34.51 -9.60
N ALA A 168 -3.18 -33.90 -10.35
CA ALA A 168 -3.43 -34.26 -11.75
C ALA A 168 -2.18 -34.05 -12.62
N VAL A 169 -1.44 -32.94 -12.44
CA VAL A 169 -0.17 -32.68 -13.13
C VAL A 169 0.87 -33.75 -12.80
N ILE A 170 0.98 -34.15 -11.52
CA ILE A 170 1.89 -35.23 -11.10
C ILE A 170 1.53 -36.57 -11.76
N VAL A 171 0.24 -36.91 -11.84
CA VAL A 171 -0.23 -38.14 -12.50
C VAL A 171 0.12 -38.13 -13.99
N VAL A 172 -0.13 -37.01 -14.68
CA VAL A 172 0.23 -36.87 -16.12
C VAL A 172 1.74 -37.02 -16.32
N LEU A 173 2.56 -36.39 -15.47
CA LEU A 173 4.02 -36.52 -15.53
C LEU A 173 4.49 -37.93 -15.26
N TRP A 174 3.85 -38.64 -14.33
CA TRP A 174 4.16 -40.04 -14.06
C TRP A 174 3.93 -40.92 -15.30
N PHE A 175 2.75 -40.83 -15.93
CA PHE A 175 2.45 -41.57 -17.16
C PHE A 175 3.38 -41.19 -18.31
N ARG A 176 3.66 -39.90 -18.49
CA ARG A 176 4.61 -39.40 -19.49
C ARG A 176 5.99 -39.98 -19.25
N GLN A 177 6.48 -39.95 -18.02
CA GLN A 177 7.80 -40.44 -17.66
C GLN A 177 7.89 -41.97 -17.79
N GLN A 178 6.82 -42.70 -17.48
CA GLN A 178 6.76 -44.14 -17.67
C GLN A 178 6.87 -44.52 -19.15
N ARG A 179 6.12 -43.83 -20.03
CA ARG A 179 6.23 -44.01 -21.49
C ARG A 179 7.63 -43.67 -22.01
N LEU A 180 8.24 -42.59 -21.51
CA LEU A 180 9.61 -42.20 -21.88
C LEU A 180 10.65 -43.22 -21.42
N SER A 181 10.51 -43.76 -20.20
CA SER A 181 11.39 -44.80 -19.67
C SER A 181 11.33 -46.06 -20.53
N GLN A 182 10.12 -46.51 -20.90
CA GLN A 182 9.94 -47.66 -21.80
C GLN A 182 10.58 -47.44 -23.17
N LYS A 183 10.35 -46.28 -23.80
CA LYS A 183 10.97 -45.94 -25.09
C LYS A 183 12.50 -45.90 -25.05
N ARG A 184 13.07 -45.34 -23.98
CA ARG A 184 14.53 -45.24 -23.78
C ARG A 184 15.23 -46.60 -23.59
N ILE A 185 14.48 -47.62 -23.18
CA ILE A 185 14.97 -48.99 -23.07
C ILE A 185 14.94 -49.68 -24.45
N SER A 186 13.93 -49.39 -25.28
CA SER A 186 13.77 -50.02 -26.61
C SER A 186 14.65 -49.47 -27.73
N THR A 187 15.19 -48.25 -27.58
CA THR A 187 16.00 -47.60 -28.65
C THR A 187 17.31 -47.07 -28.08
N ASN A 188 18.45 -47.57 -28.58
CA ASN A 188 19.80 -47.09 -28.27
C ASN A 188 20.12 -45.71 -28.91
N HIS A 189 19.09 -44.97 -29.34
CA HIS A 189 19.21 -43.71 -30.07
C HIS A 189 18.69 -42.53 -29.25
N SER A 190 19.44 -41.44 -29.24
CA SER A 190 18.97 -40.16 -28.73
C SER A 190 17.84 -39.62 -29.64
N MET A 191 16.87 -38.91 -29.05
CA MET A 191 15.90 -38.15 -29.85
C MET A 191 16.64 -37.18 -30.76
N THR A 192 16.27 -37.12 -32.04
CA THR A 192 16.86 -36.15 -32.98
C THR A 192 16.55 -34.72 -32.54
N VAL A 193 17.46 -33.80 -32.84
CA VAL A 193 17.31 -32.36 -32.54
C VAL A 193 16.01 -31.80 -33.13
N SER A 194 15.61 -32.27 -34.32
CA SER A 194 14.36 -31.88 -35.00
C SER A 194 13.12 -32.23 -34.19
N THR A 195 13.00 -33.45 -33.67
CA THR A 195 11.83 -33.85 -32.86
C THR A 195 11.78 -33.12 -31.51
N GLN A 196 12.95 -32.82 -30.92
CA GLN A 196 13.02 -32.01 -29.70
C GLN A 196 12.53 -30.57 -29.96
N LEU A 197 12.95 -29.99 -31.09
CA LEU A 197 12.55 -28.66 -31.52
C LEU A 197 11.04 -28.61 -31.79
N GLN A 198 10.47 -29.60 -32.49
CA GLN A 198 9.02 -29.69 -32.76
C GLN A 198 8.21 -29.71 -31.46
N HIS A 199 8.57 -30.55 -30.49
CA HIS A 199 7.85 -30.58 -29.20
C HIS A 199 8.01 -29.28 -28.41
N ALA A 200 9.19 -28.65 -28.47
CA ALA A 200 9.42 -27.36 -27.84
C ALA A 200 8.55 -26.26 -28.46
N VAL A 201 8.46 -26.22 -29.80
CA VAL A 201 7.61 -25.29 -30.54
C VAL A 201 6.13 -25.51 -30.22
N ILE A 202 5.64 -26.75 -30.25
CA ILE A 202 4.23 -27.06 -29.90
C ILE A 202 3.93 -26.62 -28.46
N SER A 203 4.81 -26.94 -27.51
CA SER A 203 4.64 -26.56 -26.11
C SER A 203 4.63 -25.04 -25.93
N PHE A 204 5.53 -24.34 -26.64
CA PHE A 204 5.59 -22.88 -26.64
C PHE A 204 4.31 -22.25 -27.20
N VAL A 205 3.80 -22.77 -28.33
CA VAL A 205 2.56 -22.28 -28.95
C VAL A 205 1.36 -22.51 -28.01
N CYS A 206 1.22 -23.70 -27.43
CA CYS A 206 0.14 -23.97 -26.46
C CYS A 206 0.22 -23.03 -25.25
N LEU A 207 1.42 -22.81 -24.70
CA LEU A 207 1.61 -21.90 -23.57
C LEU A 207 1.29 -20.44 -23.96
N ALA A 208 1.70 -20.00 -25.15
CA ALA A 208 1.40 -18.67 -25.65
C ALA A 208 -0.10 -18.44 -25.83
N ILE A 209 -0.84 -19.43 -26.34
CA ILE A 209 -2.30 -19.37 -26.47
C ILE A 209 -2.96 -19.28 -25.10
N LEU A 210 -2.53 -20.09 -24.12
CA LEU A 210 -3.08 -20.06 -22.76
C LEU A 210 -2.81 -18.72 -22.06
N ILE A 211 -1.58 -18.21 -22.13
CA ILE A 211 -1.21 -16.92 -21.55
C ILE A 211 -1.95 -15.79 -22.25
N GLY A 212 -2.02 -15.80 -23.59
CA GLY A 212 -2.73 -14.78 -24.37
C GLY A 212 -4.23 -14.77 -24.08
N GLY A 213 -4.87 -15.94 -23.96
CA GLY A 213 -6.26 -16.08 -23.58
C GLY A 213 -6.53 -15.58 -22.15
N TRP A 214 -5.69 -15.98 -21.19
CA TRP A 214 -5.77 -15.50 -19.81
C TRP A 214 -5.59 -13.97 -19.73
N TYR A 215 -4.62 -13.42 -20.45
CA TYR A 215 -4.36 -11.98 -20.54
C TYR A 215 -5.60 -11.23 -21.04
N ALA A 216 -6.15 -11.65 -22.20
CA ALA A 216 -7.30 -10.99 -22.80
C ALA A 216 -8.55 -11.06 -21.92
N LEU A 217 -8.82 -12.21 -21.29
CA LEU A 217 -9.96 -12.39 -20.40
C LEU A 217 -9.80 -11.57 -19.11
N SER A 218 -8.61 -11.60 -18.49
CA SER A 218 -8.33 -10.86 -17.25
C SER A 218 -8.36 -9.35 -17.47
N MET A 219 -7.86 -8.89 -18.61
CA MET A 219 -7.93 -7.49 -19.03
C MET A 219 -9.38 -7.04 -19.21
N LYS A 220 -10.21 -7.84 -19.90
CA LYS A 220 -11.62 -7.50 -20.13
C LYS A 220 -12.43 -7.52 -18.82
N ALA A 221 -12.14 -8.47 -17.94
CA ALA A 221 -12.83 -8.63 -16.66
C ALA A 221 -12.52 -7.51 -15.65
N SER A 222 -11.42 -6.76 -15.83
CA SER A 222 -11.05 -5.66 -14.93
C SER A 222 -11.59 -4.28 -15.34
N VAL A 223 -12.27 -4.19 -16.49
CA VAL A 223 -12.86 -2.93 -16.96
C VAL A 223 -13.99 -2.52 -16.03
N LEU A 224 -13.93 -1.27 -15.53
CA LEU A 224 -14.96 -0.76 -14.64
C LEU A 224 -16.29 -0.62 -15.40
N PRO A 225 -17.43 -0.90 -14.75
CA PRO A 225 -18.75 -0.65 -15.32
C PRO A 225 -18.95 0.81 -15.74
N ASP A 226 -19.90 1.02 -16.64
CA ASP A 226 -20.28 2.36 -17.11
C ASP A 226 -20.85 3.22 -15.98
N HIS A 227 -21.61 2.60 -15.07
CA HIS A 227 -22.29 3.19 -13.92
C HIS A 227 -22.21 2.24 -12.73
N MET A 228 -21.91 2.78 -11.54
CA MET A 228 -21.88 2.07 -10.26
C MET A 228 -22.32 3.02 -9.15
N ASN A 229 -23.17 2.53 -8.27
CA ASN A 229 -23.58 3.24 -7.07
C ASN A 229 -22.77 2.76 -5.87
N MET A 230 -22.09 3.69 -5.21
CA MET A 230 -21.13 3.41 -4.15
C MET A 230 -21.77 3.13 -2.79
N GLY A 231 -23.06 3.47 -2.61
CA GLY A 231 -23.79 3.25 -1.37
C GLY A 231 -24.62 1.97 -1.33
N SER A 232 -24.80 1.32 -2.48
CA SER A 232 -25.56 0.07 -2.62
C SER A 232 -24.69 -1.12 -3.01
N MET A 233 -23.35 -0.98 -2.92
CA MET A 233 -22.43 -2.09 -3.15
C MET A 233 -22.83 -3.26 -2.26
N ASP A 234 -23.42 -4.25 -2.92
CA ASP A 234 -24.15 -5.38 -2.36
C ASP A 234 -23.50 -5.88 -1.06
N HIS A 235 -24.29 -5.94 0.02
CA HIS A 235 -23.97 -6.71 1.23
C HIS A 235 -23.79 -8.23 0.94
N ASN A 236 -23.76 -8.64 -0.33
CA ASN A 236 -23.78 -10.00 -0.85
C ASN A 236 -22.52 -10.46 -1.59
N MET A 237 -21.41 -9.71 -1.54
CA MET A 237 -20.11 -10.25 -1.98
C MET A 237 -19.33 -11.03 -0.91
N ASP A 238 -20.03 -11.53 0.13
CA ASP A 238 -19.53 -12.62 0.97
C ASP A 238 -20.39 -13.88 0.81
N MET A 239 -20.12 -14.63 -0.26
CA MET A 239 -20.54 -16.03 -0.37
C MET A 239 -19.32 -16.93 -0.49
N GLN A 240 -18.27 -16.71 0.32
CA GLN A 240 -17.29 -17.78 0.61
C GLN A 240 -16.25 -17.54 1.72
N ALA A 241 -16.26 -16.45 2.47
CA ALA A 241 -15.19 -16.15 3.44
C ALA A 241 -15.65 -15.88 4.88
N MET A 242 -16.82 -16.35 5.32
CA MET A 242 -17.14 -16.48 6.75
C MET A 242 -17.85 -17.80 7.07
N ASN A 243 -17.11 -18.90 7.01
CA ASN A 243 -17.55 -20.14 7.66
C ASN A 243 -17.17 -20.09 9.14
N HIS A 244 -18.21 -20.16 9.99
CA HIS A 244 -18.25 -20.07 11.45
C HIS A 244 -18.57 -18.67 12.03
N SER A 245 -19.88 -18.38 12.08
CA SER A 245 -20.62 -17.83 13.26
C SER A 245 -21.69 -16.76 12.97
N VAL A 246 -22.19 -16.62 11.73
CA VAL A 246 -23.33 -15.72 11.46
C VAL A 246 -24.46 -16.49 10.80
N ASN A 247 -25.24 -17.20 11.61
CA ASN A 247 -26.48 -17.85 11.15
C ASN A 247 -27.73 -17.35 11.91
N HIS A 248 -27.68 -16.11 12.43
CA HIS A 248 -28.81 -15.50 13.12
C HIS A 248 -28.89 -13.98 12.88
N THR A 249 -29.09 -13.52 11.64
CA THR A 249 -29.57 -12.13 11.44
C THR A 249 -30.24 -11.83 10.09
N MET A 250 -30.46 -12.78 9.18
CA MET A 250 -31.20 -12.50 7.93
C MET A 250 -32.69 -12.84 8.06
N LYS A 251 -33.43 -12.07 8.87
CA LYS A 251 -34.92 -11.99 8.77
C LYS A 251 -35.53 -10.63 9.14
N ASN A 252 -34.76 -9.57 9.41
CA ASN A 252 -35.29 -8.26 9.85
C ASN A 252 -34.94 -7.06 8.93
N ALA A 253 -34.69 -7.27 7.64
CA ALA A 253 -34.37 -6.18 6.71
C ALA A 253 -35.62 -5.52 6.07
N MET A 254 -36.64 -5.18 6.86
CA MET A 254 -37.86 -4.49 6.36
C MET A 254 -38.26 -3.24 7.16
N ASN A 255 -37.34 -2.61 7.92
CA ASN A 255 -37.72 -1.40 8.69
C ASN A 255 -36.60 -0.38 8.96
N VAL A 256 -35.47 -0.44 8.25
CA VAL A 256 -34.45 0.63 8.37
C VAL A 256 -34.85 1.77 7.44
N LYS A 257 -35.12 2.95 8.00
CA LYS A 257 -35.39 4.16 7.22
C LYS A 257 -34.11 4.56 6.50
N GLU A 258 -34.15 4.59 5.17
CA GLU A 258 -33.04 5.06 4.35
C GLU A 258 -32.90 6.59 4.42
N ILE A 259 -31.67 7.08 4.56
CA ILE A 259 -31.32 8.50 4.54
C ILE A 259 -30.29 8.72 3.43
N SER A 260 -30.63 9.58 2.47
CA SER A 260 -29.69 9.99 1.43
C SER A 260 -28.55 10.81 2.03
N VAL A 261 -27.32 10.61 1.56
CA VAL A 261 -26.16 11.48 1.89
C VAL A 261 -26.46 12.96 1.66
N THR A 262 -27.33 13.29 0.69
CA THR A 262 -27.74 14.67 0.38
C THR A 262 -28.57 15.33 1.48
N ALA A 263 -29.04 14.57 2.48
CA ALA A 263 -29.73 15.10 3.66
C ALA A 263 -28.78 15.35 4.83
N LEU A 264 -27.53 14.90 4.75
CA LEU A 264 -26.50 15.01 5.79
C LEU A 264 -25.65 16.27 5.57
N THR A 265 -26.33 17.42 5.53
CA THR A 265 -25.74 18.73 5.19
C THR A 265 -25.34 19.53 6.42
N GLY A 266 -24.48 20.55 6.24
CA GLY A 266 -24.24 21.54 7.29
C GLY A 266 -25.36 22.57 7.45
N PRO A 267 -25.13 23.63 8.27
CA PRO A 267 -26.12 24.67 8.54
C PRO A 267 -26.55 25.42 7.27
N GLN A 268 -27.85 25.35 6.93
CA GLN A 268 -28.39 25.91 5.67
C GLN A 268 -29.05 27.28 5.83
N THR A 269 -29.53 27.64 7.03
CA THR A 269 -30.36 28.84 7.22
C THR A 269 -29.62 30.00 7.85
N GLU A 270 -28.60 29.69 8.63
CA GLU A 270 -27.81 30.62 9.39
C GLU A 270 -26.90 31.44 8.46
N LYS A 271 -26.66 32.70 8.79
CA LYS A 271 -25.73 33.51 8.01
C LYS A 271 -24.30 33.02 8.24
N ALA A 272 -23.56 32.76 7.16
CA ALA A 272 -22.15 32.38 7.25
C ALA A 272 -21.34 33.50 7.92
N ASN A 273 -20.51 33.14 8.90
CA ASN A 273 -19.57 34.05 9.55
C ASN A 273 -18.34 34.29 8.66
N ARG A 274 -17.99 33.31 7.83
CA ARG A 274 -16.89 33.38 6.86
C ARG A 274 -17.37 32.88 5.51
N HIS A 275 -17.03 33.66 4.48
CA HIS A 275 -17.34 33.35 3.10
C HIS A 275 -16.04 33.35 2.30
N PHE A 276 -15.79 32.28 1.56
CA PHE A 276 -14.64 32.14 0.69
C PHE A 276 -15.08 31.76 -0.72
N GLU A 277 -14.32 32.21 -1.71
CA GLU A 277 -14.48 31.77 -3.09
C GLU A 277 -13.19 31.05 -3.53
N LEU A 278 -13.34 29.88 -4.14
CA LEU A 278 -12.25 29.09 -4.71
C LEU A 278 -12.53 28.91 -6.21
N VAL A 279 -11.81 29.65 -7.04
CA VAL A 279 -11.90 29.54 -8.51
C VAL A 279 -10.80 28.62 -9.02
N ALA A 280 -11.15 27.40 -9.40
CA ALA A 280 -10.25 26.44 -10.03
C ALA A 280 -9.95 26.87 -11.46
N GLN A 281 -8.66 27.11 -11.77
CA GLN A 281 -8.22 27.51 -13.10
C GLN A 281 -6.77 27.14 -13.42
N LYS A 282 -6.44 26.95 -14.70
CA LYS A 282 -5.07 26.71 -15.17
C LYS A 282 -4.25 28.00 -15.23
N LYS A 283 -2.98 27.93 -14.82
CA LYS A 283 -2.06 29.08 -14.86
C LYS A 283 -0.59 28.64 -14.93
N GLN A 284 0.21 29.40 -15.67
CA GLN A 284 1.68 29.31 -15.56
C GLN A 284 2.14 29.93 -14.24
N VAL A 285 2.85 29.14 -13.43
CA VAL A 285 3.39 29.56 -12.14
C VAL A 285 4.92 29.41 -12.16
N LYS A 286 5.60 30.33 -11.48
CA LYS A 286 7.07 30.37 -11.40
C LYS A 286 7.52 30.05 -9.97
N LEU A 287 8.45 29.12 -9.84
CA LEU A 287 9.10 28.76 -8.58
C LEU A 287 10.19 29.78 -8.21
N SER A 288 10.67 29.73 -6.96
CA SER A 288 11.71 30.66 -6.48
C SER A 288 13.03 30.63 -7.26
N SER A 289 13.42 29.48 -7.81
CA SER A 289 14.60 29.33 -8.67
C SER A 289 14.42 29.98 -10.05
N GLY A 290 13.19 30.32 -10.40
CA GLY A 290 12.81 30.83 -11.71
C GLY A 290 12.32 29.78 -12.70
N LYS A 291 12.34 28.49 -12.33
CA LYS A 291 11.67 27.41 -13.07
C LYS A 291 10.17 27.64 -13.16
N THR A 292 9.53 27.09 -14.18
CA THR A 292 8.10 27.30 -14.46
C THR A 292 7.33 25.99 -14.59
N MET A 293 6.06 26.03 -14.22
CA MET A 293 5.13 24.90 -14.27
C MET A 293 3.75 25.37 -14.72
N GLU A 294 3.05 24.49 -15.43
CA GLU A 294 1.61 24.62 -15.65
C GLU A 294 0.89 24.04 -14.43
N ALA A 295 0.36 24.93 -13.59
CA ALA A 295 -0.36 24.60 -12.38
C ALA A 295 -1.87 24.76 -12.58
N TRP A 296 -2.63 23.96 -11.86
CA TRP A 296 -4.06 24.16 -11.62
C TRP A 296 -4.17 24.83 -10.26
N THR A 297 -4.84 25.97 -10.24
CA THR A 297 -4.77 26.94 -9.14
C THR A 297 -6.15 27.21 -8.57
N PHE A 298 -6.21 27.52 -7.28
CA PHE A 298 -7.37 28.20 -6.71
C PHE A 298 -7.07 29.70 -6.64
N ASN A 299 -7.95 30.52 -7.20
CA ASN A 299 -7.80 31.99 -7.25
C ASN A 299 -6.49 32.46 -7.92
N GLY A 300 -5.93 31.66 -8.82
CA GLY A 300 -4.66 31.98 -9.48
C GLY A 300 -3.43 31.78 -8.61
N MET A 301 -3.58 31.10 -7.46
CA MET A 301 -2.54 30.71 -6.50
C MET A 301 -2.36 29.19 -6.48
N ALA A 302 -1.10 28.75 -6.36
CA ALA A 302 -0.70 27.37 -6.14
C ALA A 302 0.45 27.37 -5.11
N PRO A 303 0.31 26.76 -3.92
CA PRO A 303 -0.95 26.27 -3.34
C PRO A 303 -2.05 27.35 -3.30
N GLY A 304 -3.31 26.90 -3.20
CA GLY A 304 -4.47 27.75 -3.02
C GLY A 304 -4.43 28.62 -1.75
N PRO A 305 -5.36 29.57 -1.60
CA PRO A 305 -5.39 30.47 -0.46
C PRO A 305 -5.52 29.71 0.88
N GLU A 306 -4.85 30.21 1.92
CA GLU A 306 -5.09 29.75 3.29
C GLU A 306 -6.46 30.21 3.77
N LEU A 307 -7.32 29.25 4.11
CA LEU A 307 -8.62 29.50 4.71
C LEU A 307 -8.43 29.52 6.22
N ARG A 308 -8.57 30.68 6.85
CA ARG A 308 -8.39 30.84 8.31
C ARG A 308 -9.70 31.30 8.94
N VAL A 309 -10.20 30.50 9.88
CA VAL A 309 -11.50 30.71 10.53
C VAL A 309 -11.36 30.51 12.04
N LYS A 310 -12.33 30.98 12.82
CA LYS A 310 -12.41 30.72 14.26
C LYS A 310 -13.34 29.56 14.55
N GLN A 311 -13.07 28.85 15.63
CA GLN A 311 -13.92 27.76 16.09
C GLN A 311 -15.36 28.24 16.31
N GLY A 312 -16.35 27.45 15.89
CA GLY A 312 -17.78 27.78 15.96
C GLY A 312 -18.27 28.75 14.88
N GLU A 313 -17.41 29.24 13.99
CA GLU A 313 -17.86 30.01 12.82
C GLU A 313 -18.52 29.10 11.79
N ILE A 314 -19.63 29.57 11.22
CA ILE A 314 -20.23 28.95 10.03
C ILE A 314 -19.44 29.40 8.81
N VAL A 315 -18.87 28.42 8.12
CA VAL A 315 -18.02 28.59 6.94
C VAL A 315 -18.84 28.26 5.70
N GLU A 316 -18.81 29.17 4.73
CA GLU A 316 -19.33 28.95 3.39
C GLU A 316 -18.18 29.08 2.38
N VAL A 317 -18.03 28.07 1.52
CA VAL A 317 -17.03 28.07 0.45
C VAL A 317 -17.68 27.81 -0.89
N VAL A 318 -17.58 28.79 -1.79
CA VAL A 318 -18.08 28.69 -3.16
C VAL A 318 -16.95 28.23 -4.08
N LEU A 319 -17.04 26.99 -4.55
CA LEU A 319 -16.16 26.43 -5.57
C LEU A 319 -16.69 26.78 -6.95
N LYS A 320 -15.86 27.38 -7.80
CA LYS A 320 -16.17 27.64 -9.21
C LYS A 320 -15.13 26.97 -10.09
N ASN A 321 -15.56 26.15 -11.05
CA ASN A 321 -14.65 25.58 -12.03
C ASN A 321 -14.61 26.47 -13.26
N LYS A 322 -13.47 27.09 -13.55
CA LYS A 322 -13.35 27.95 -14.73
C LYS A 322 -13.02 27.17 -15.99
N ASP A 323 -11.97 26.35 -15.95
CA ASP A 323 -11.38 25.72 -17.14
C ASP A 323 -10.71 24.36 -16.88
N ILE A 324 -11.09 23.64 -15.82
CA ILE A 324 -10.62 22.27 -15.54
C ILE A 324 -11.62 21.27 -16.15
N GLU A 325 -11.28 20.70 -17.30
CA GLU A 325 -12.20 19.92 -18.15
C GLU A 325 -12.72 18.66 -17.47
N ASP A 326 -11.88 17.99 -16.69
CA ASP A 326 -12.21 16.76 -15.97
C ASP A 326 -13.15 16.98 -14.77
N GLY A 327 -13.59 18.22 -14.53
CA GLY A 327 -14.35 18.60 -13.34
C GLY A 327 -13.47 18.76 -12.10
N VAL A 328 -14.03 19.31 -11.02
CA VAL A 328 -13.34 19.50 -9.74
C VAL A 328 -14.30 19.27 -8.57
N THR A 329 -13.74 18.90 -7.42
CA THR A 329 -14.42 18.97 -6.12
C THR A 329 -13.44 19.55 -5.08
N VAL A 330 -13.86 19.67 -3.82
CA VAL A 330 -12.97 20.03 -2.71
C VAL A 330 -13.29 19.12 -1.53
N HIS A 331 -12.33 18.31 -1.14
CA HIS A 331 -12.35 17.54 0.09
C HIS A 331 -11.65 18.29 1.23
N TRP A 332 -12.20 18.21 2.44
CA TRP A 332 -11.74 18.90 3.65
C TRP A 332 -10.89 17.96 4.50
N HIS A 333 -9.69 17.67 4.02
CA HIS A 333 -8.83 16.63 4.57
C HIS A 333 -8.58 16.78 6.08
N GLY A 334 -9.03 15.74 6.81
CA GLY A 334 -8.96 15.62 8.27
C GLY A 334 -10.00 16.43 9.05
N TYR A 335 -10.89 17.15 8.36
CA TYR A 335 -11.98 17.91 8.99
C TYR A 335 -13.28 17.11 8.97
N ASN A 336 -13.95 16.99 10.11
CA ASN A 336 -15.21 16.27 10.22
C ASN A 336 -16.36 17.18 9.80
N VAL A 337 -16.49 17.36 8.49
CA VAL A 337 -17.67 17.98 7.90
C VAL A 337 -18.86 17.00 7.92
N PRO A 338 -20.11 17.47 7.80
CA PRO A 338 -21.24 16.61 7.44
C PRO A 338 -21.01 15.92 6.09
N ASN A 339 -21.49 14.69 5.92
CA ASN A 339 -21.12 13.86 4.76
C ASN A 339 -21.45 14.49 3.40
N ALA A 340 -22.54 15.27 3.27
CA ALA A 340 -22.86 15.96 2.03
C ALA A 340 -21.80 16.99 1.58
N GLU A 341 -20.97 17.45 2.52
CA GLU A 341 -19.96 18.48 2.29
C GLU A 341 -18.56 17.90 2.05
N ASP A 342 -18.41 16.56 2.05
CA ASP A 342 -17.10 15.88 2.03
C ASP A 342 -16.35 16.00 0.70
N GLY A 343 -17.04 16.32 -0.40
CA GLY A 343 -16.37 16.60 -1.67
C GLY A 343 -16.02 15.39 -2.54
N VAL A 344 -16.58 14.21 -2.28
CA VAL A 344 -16.24 12.98 -3.02
C VAL A 344 -17.14 12.83 -4.24
N ALA A 345 -16.57 12.99 -5.43
CA ALA A 345 -17.28 12.86 -6.70
C ALA A 345 -17.87 11.45 -6.88
N GLY A 346 -19.18 11.38 -7.13
CA GLY A 346 -19.91 10.11 -7.31
C GLY A 346 -20.30 9.41 -6.00
N VAL A 347 -20.00 9.99 -4.83
CA VAL A 347 -20.39 9.45 -3.51
C VAL A 347 -21.19 10.46 -2.71
N THR A 348 -20.65 11.67 -2.49
CA THR A 348 -21.33 12.70 -1.68
C THR A 348 -21.83 13.88 -2.52
N GLN A 349 -21.30 14.01 -3.73
CA GLN A 349 -21.75 14.97 -4.74
C GLN A 349 -21.33 14.54 -6.15
N ASP A 350 -21.84 15.21 -7.18
CA ASP A 350 -21.24 15.16 -8.52
C ASP A 350 -20.03 16.09 -8.64
N SER A 351 -19.12 15.78 -9.57
CA SER A 351 -18.01 16.66 -9.94
C SER A 351 -18.53 17.98 -10.54
N VAL A 352 -17.87 19.09 -10.21
CA VAL A 352 -18.25 20.42 -10.72
C VAL A 352 -17.67 20.59 -12.12
N PRO A 353 -18.49 20.61 -13.19
CA PRO A 353 -17.99 20.72 -14.56
C PRO A 353 -17.45 22.14 -14.84
N PRO A 354 -16.68 22.36 -15.93
CA PRO A 354 -16.31 23.70 -16.37
C PRO A 354 -17.51 24.65 -16.46
N GLY A 355 -17.37 25.86 -15.92
CA GLY A 355 -18.44 26.85 -15.77
C GLY A 355 -19.40 26.58 -14.60
N GLY A 356 -19.30 25.42 -13.95
CA GLY A 356 -20.13 25.02 -12.82
C GLY A 356 -19.73 25.68 -11.51
N THR A 357 -20.62 25.57 -10.51
CA THR A 357 -20.41 26.08 -9.15
C THR A 357 -20.98 25.09 -8.13
N HIS A 358 -20.31 24.95 -6.99
CA HIS A 358 -20.79 24.21 -5.83
C HIS A 358 -20.53 25.02 -4.56
N VAL A 359 -21.38 24.86 -3.55
CA VAL A 359 -21.29 25.59 -2.28
C VAL A 359 -21.19 24.60 -1.15
N TYR A 360 -20.09 24.65 -0.42
CA TYR A 360 -19.88 23.89 0.80
C TYR A 360 -20.25 24.74 2.00
N ARG A 361 -20.97 24.17 2.97
CA ARG A 361 -21.34 24.84 4.21
C ARG A 361 -21.18 23.93 5.42
N PHE A 362 -20.37 24.34 6.38
CA PHE A 362 -20.18 23.60 7.62
C PHE A 362 -19.82 24.52 8.79
N GLU A 363 -20.01 24.02 10.02
CA GLU A 363 -19.59 24.71 11.24
C GLU A 363 -18.16 24.31 11.61
N ALA A 364 -17.32 25.30 11.92
CA ALA A 364 -15.93 25.07 12.28
C ALA A 364 -15.77 24.55 13.73
N LYS A 365 -16.22 23.33 14.05
CA LYS A 365 -16.24 22.78 15.41
C LYS A 365 -14.87 22.38 15.97
N GLN A 366 -13.94 21.96 15.10
CA GLN A 366 -12.64 21.42 15.50
C GLN A 366 -11.54 22.46 15.26
N ALA A 367 -10.85 22.91 16.30
CA ALA A 367 -9.67 23.77 16.16
C ALA A 367 -8.46 22.93 15.76
N GLY A 368 -7.60 23.44 14.85
CA GLY A 368 -6.45 22.67 14.39
C GLY A 368 -5.86 23.13 13.06
N THR A 369 -4.97 22.29 12.52
CA THR A 369 -4.34 22.44 11.21
C THR A 369 -4.86 21.36 10.27
N TYR A 370 -5.59 21.80 9.25
CA TYR A 370 -6.18 20.98 8.21
C TYR A 370 -5.76 21.52 6.85
N TRP A 371 -6.23 20.86 5.81
CA TRP A 371 -6.00 21.29 4.44
C TRP A 371 -7.16 20.84 3.58
N TYR A 372 -7.21 21.33 2.36
CA TYR A 372 -8.24 20.97 1.40
C TYR A 372 -7.58 20.67 0.06
N HIS A 373 -8.17 19.75 -0.70
CA HIS A 373 -7.68 19.40 -2.03
C HIS A 373 -8.80 18.88 -2.94
N SER A 374 -8.56 18.85 -4.25
CA SER A 374 -9.50 18.22 -5.17
C SER A 374 -9.61 16.72 -4.88
N HIS A 375 -10.83 16.20 -4.95
CA HIS A 375 -11.15 14.78 -4.81
C HIS A 375 -11.90 14.25 -6.06
N GLN A 376 -11.50 14.81 -7.21
CA GLN A 376 -11.80 14.36 -8.56
C GLN A 376 -10.46 14.16 -9.24
N GLN A 377 -10.13 12.95 -9.68
CA GLN A 377 -8.83 12.58 -10.27
C GLN A 377 -7.64 13.08 -9.42
N SER A 378 -7.69 12.85 -8.10
CA SER A 378 -6.77 13.44 -7.12
C SER A 378 -5.30 13.30 -7.52
N ALA A 379 -4.90 12.13 -8.04
CA ALA A 379 -3.53 11.86 -8.49
C ALA A 379 -2.99 12.91 -9.47
N LYS A 380 -3.83 13.39 -10.39
CA LYS A 380 -3.49 14.43 -11.36
C LYS A 380 -3.69 15.82 -10.77
N GLN A 381 -4.85 16.08 -10.17
CA GLN A 381 -5.28 17.42 -9.80
C GLN A 381 -4.48 18.00 -8.63
N VAL A 382 -4.13 17.18 -7.64
CA VAL A 382 -3.34 17.61 -6.48
C VAL A 382 -1.89 17.87 -6.88
N ILE A 383 -1.28 17.00 -7.70
CA ILE A 383 0.07 17.22 -8.25
C ILE A 383 0.13 18.49 -9.11
N LYS A 384 -0.97 18.83 -9.78
CA LYS A 384 -1.09 20.08 -10.55
C LYS A 384 -1.34 21.30 -9.69
N GLY A 385 -1.78 21.17 -8.43
CA GLY A 385 -1.84 22.29 -7.47
C GLY A 385 -3.21 22.62 -6.89
N LEU A 386 -4.25 21.81 -7.14
CA LEU A 386 -5.58 22.02 -6.53
C LEU A 386 -5.60 21.54 -5.08
N PHE A 387 -4.91 22.27 -4.21
CA PHE A 387 -4.92 22.11 -2.75
C PHE A 387 -4.56 23.42 -2.03
N GLY A 388 -4.90 23.54 -0.75
CA GLY A 388 -4.52 24.68 0.12
C GLY A 388 -4.73 24.35 1.60
N SER A 389 -4.40 25.28 2.51
CA SER A 389 -4.53 25.05 3.96
C SER A 389 -5.86 25.52 4.53
N LEU A 390 -6.36 24.81 5.55
CA LEU A 390 -7.50 25.20 6.38
C LEU A 390 -7.03 25.28 7.84
N ILE A 391 -7.03 26.47 8.42
CA ILE A 391 -6.64 26.70 9.81
C ILE A 391 -7.86 27.12 10.61
N VAL A 392 -8.21 26.33 11.63
CA VAL A 392 -9.27 26.67 12.58
C VAL A 392 -8.64 27.09 13.89
N GLU A 393 -8.79 28.37 14.23
CA GLU A 393 -8.24 28.96 15.44
C GLU A 393 -9.17 28.72 16.63
N PRO A 394 -8.65 28.31 17.81
CA PRO A 394 -9.47 28.18 19.01
C PRO A 394 -9.97 29.56 19.45
N ASN A 395 -11.20 29.62 19.99
CA ASN A 395 -11.82 30.88 20.40
C ASN A 395 -11.12 31.59 21.56
N ASP A 396 -10.45 30.83 22.44
CA ASP A 396 -10.03 31.32 23.75
C ASP A 396 -8.53 31.62 23.87
N ILE A 397 -7.75 31.44 22.80
CA ILE A 397 -6.28 31.57 22.87
C ILE A 397 -5.78 32.65 21.91
N ALA A 398 -5.79 33.90 22.39
CA ALA A 398 -4.79 34.85 21.89
C ALA A 398 -3.43 34.41 22.44
N GLN A 399 -2.50 33.98 21.57
CA GLN A 399 -1.08 33.90 21.93
C GLN A 399 -0.38 35.18 21.45
N PRO A 400 -0.44 36.29 22.22
CA PRO A 400 0.29 37.49 21.84
C PRO A 400 1.77 37.15 21.69
N ASN A 401 2.37 37.61 20.59
CA ASN A 401 3.79 37.44 20.23
C ASN A 401 4.22 36.04 19.71
N THR A 402 3.29 35.18 19.28
CA THR A 402 3.62 33.96 18.50
C THR A 402 3.56 34.23 17.01
N LYS A 403 4.63 33.94 16.28
CA LYS A 403 4.67 33.93 14.82
C LYS A 403 4.17 32.57 14.30
N ASP A 404 2.94 32.55 13.79
CA ASP A 404 2.30 31.37 13.21
C ASP A 404 2.59 31.28 11.70
N ILE A 405 3.20 30.18 11.24
CA ILE A 405 3.64 29.99 9.85
C ILE A 405 3.19 28.61 9.35
N THR A 406 2.42 28.61 8.27
CA THR A 406 2.02 27.39 7.57
C THR A 406 3.06 26.99 6.54
N VAL A 407 3.45 25.70 6.54
CA VAL A 407 4.44 25.12 5.64
C VAL A 407 3.80 23.97 4.88
N LEU A 408 3.39 24.22 3.64
CA LEU A 408 2.86 23.20 2.72
C LEU A 408 4.01 22.57 1.93
N SER A 409 4.33 21.31 2.22
CA SER A 409 5.30 20.52 1.46
C SER A 409 4.64 19.86 0.26
N HIS A 410 5.18 20.09 -0.93
CA HIS A 410 4.66 19.51 -2.17
C HIS A 410 5.78 19.30 -3.20
N ALA A 411 5.59 18.41 -4.17
CA ALA A 411 6.53 18.16 -5.25
C ALA A 411 5.89 18.45 -6.61
N TRP A 412 6.32 19.53 -7.26
CA TRP A 412 5.70 20.04 -8.48
C TRP A 412 6.25 19.38 -9.75
N GLN A 413 5.38 19.14 -10.73
CA GLN A 413 5.78 18.76 -12.08
C GLN A 413 6.12 20.00 -12.91
N LEU A 414 7.37 20.09 -13.41
CA LEU A 414 7.83 21.22 -14.22
C LEU A 414 7.39 21.12 -15.68
N SER A 415 7.34 22.27 -16.37
CA SER A 415 6.94 22.34 -17.79
C SER A 415 7.93 21.67 -18.75
N ASP A 416 9.19 21.52 -18.33
CA ASP A 416 10.25 20.87 -19.12
C ASP A 416 10.19 19.34 -19.05
N GLY A 417 9.22 18.78 -18.32
CA GLY A 417 9.07 17.34 -18.13
C GLY A 417 10.10 16.72 -17.18
N SER A 418 10.83 17.52 -16.40
CA SER A 418 11.75 16.99 -15.39
C SER A 418 11.03 16.19 -14.31
N ALA A 419 11.79 15.42 -13.53
CA ALA A 419 11.30 14.83 -12.29
C ALA A 419 10.67 15.88 -11.36
N LEU A 420 9.76 15.41 -10.49
CA LEU A 420 9.07 16.28 -9.53
C LEU A 420 10.06 17.07 -8.69
N THR A 421 9.82 18.37 -8.54
CA THR A 421 10.67 19.30 -7.77
C THR A 421 10.07 19.53 -6.38
N PRO A 422 10.71 19.05 -5.28
CA PRO A 422 10.23 19.28 -3.93
C PRO A 422 10.30 20.76 -3.53
N THR A 423 9.27 21.23 -2.83
CA THR A 423 9.11 22.63 -2.43
C THR A 423 8.40 22.79 -1.10
N TYR A 424 8.56 23.97 -0.51
CA TYR A 424 7.62 24.51 0.48
C TYR A 424 6.81 25.64 -0.16
N GLY A 425 5.53 25.38 -0.46
CA GLY A 425 4.72 26.22 -1.32
C GLY A 425 5.32 26.32 -2.72
N LEU A 426 5.82 27.49 -3.11
CA LEU A 426 6.53 27.73 -4.37
C LEU A 426 8.05 27.86 -4.21
N LYS A 427 8.57 27.62 -3.00
CA LYS A 427 9.99 27.75 -2.68
C LYS A 427 10.70 26.41 -2.89
N ASP A 428 11.39 26.31 -4.02
CA ASP A 428 12.31 25.22 -4.38
C ASP A 428 13.78 25.53 -4.05
N THR A 429 14.03 26.70 -3.45
CA THR A 429 15.33 27.14 -2.93
C THR A 429 15.23 27.38 -1.41
N LEU A 430 16.38 27.67 -0.78
CA LEU A 430 16.43 27.97 0.65
C LEU A 430 15.73 29.32 0.93
N ASP A 431 14.59 29.28 1.62
CA ASP A 431 13.89 30.47 2.08
C ASP A 431 14.55 31.00 3.36
N ARG A 432 14.98 32.27 3.36
CA ARG A 432 15.63 32.89 4.52
C ARG A 432 14.69 33.92 5.12
N GLN A 433 14.32 33.72 6.38
CA GLN A 433 13.39 34.57 7.11
C GLN A 433 14.10 35.23 8.30
N THR A 434 14.00 36.55 8.39
CA THR A 434 14.50 37.30 9.55
C THR A 434 13.56 37.08 10.73
N MET A 435 14.09 36.52 11.82
CA MET A 435 13.34 36.23 13.04
C MET A 435 14.14 36.68 14.27
N PRO A 436 13.63 37.65 15.07
CA PRO A 436 14.30 38.08 16.28
C PRO A 436 14.41 36.95 17.31
N ALA A 437 15.54 36.90 18.03
CA ALA A 437 15.70 35.97 19.15
C ALA A 437 14.64 36.25 20.24
N GLY A 438 14.13 35.20 20.88
CA GLY A 438 13.04 35.26 21.85
C GLY A 438 11.63 35.18 21.24
N THR A 439 11.49 35.31 19.91
CA THR A 439 10.19 35.15 19.23
C THR A 439 9.69 33.72 19.38
N GLN A 440 8.44 33.54 19.81
CA GLN A 440 7.78 32.24 19.74
C GLN A 440 7.38 31.96 18.29
N VAL A 441 7.76 30.81 17.75
CA VAL A 441 7.46 30.42 16.38
C VAL A 441 6.69 29.11 16.38
N LYS A 442 5.48 29.15 15.81
CA LYS A 442 4.66 27.98 15.53
C LYS A 442 4.76 27.65 14.04
N LEU A 443 5.21 26.44 13.71
CA LEU A 443 5.23 25.94 12.34
C LEU A 443 4.14 24.88 12.19
N ARG A 444 3.22 25.09 11.25
CA ARG A 444 2.17 24.15 10.87
C ARG A 444 2.61 23.43 9.61
N ILE A 445 3.23 22.26 9.78
CA ILE A 445 3.83 21.52 8.67
C ILE A 445 2.76 20.59 8.10
N ILE A 446 2.49 20.71 6.81
CA ILE A 446 1.49 19.92 6.08
C ILE A 446 2.20 19.18 4.95
N ASN A 447 2.09 17.85 4.92
CA ASN A 447 2.65 17.04 3.84
C ASN A 447 1.60 16.79 2.74
N ALA A 448 1.53 17.68 1.76
CA ALA A 448 0.65 17.56 0.59
C ALA A 448 1.28 16.70 -0.53
N GLN A 449 2.15 15.74 -0.18
CA GLN A 449 2.71 14.76 -1.11
C GLN A 449 2.12 13.37 -0.89
N ASN A 450 2.25 12.50 -1.90
CA ASN A 450 1.74 11.13 -1.85
C ASN A 450 2.49 10.23 -0.85
N TYR A 451 3.78 10.48 -0.62
CA TYR A 451 4.62 9.65 0.23
C TYR A 451 4.88 10.31 1.59
N PRO A 452 5.11 9.51 2.66
CA PRO A 452 5.61 10.04 3.92
C PRO A 452 6.89 10.84 3.70
N GLN A 453 6.98 12.01 4.35
CA GLN A 453 8.14 12.89 4.27
C GLN A 453 8.79 13.02 5.64
N THR A 454 10.13 13.04 5.64
CA THR A 454 10.92 13.22 6.87
C THR A 454 11.38 14.66 6.96
N PHE A 455 10.90 15.39 7.97
CA PHE A 455 11.31 16.75 8.29
C PHE A 455 12.29 16.75 9.48
N GLN A 456 13.18 17.74 9.51
CA GLN A 456 14.07 18.00 10.64
C GLN A 456 14.10 19.50 10.93
N LEU A 457 13.89 19.85 12.19
CA LEU A 457 14.19 21.18 12.73
C LEU A 457 15.54 21.13 13.45
N SER A 458 16.52 21.86 12.92
CA SER A 458 17.89 21.91 13.43
C SER A 458 18.21 23.26 14.05
N GLY A 459 19.00 23.27 15.13
CA GLY A 459 19.51 24.49 15.77
C GLY A 459 18.72 24.96 17.00
N VAL A 460 17.62 24.28 17.36
CA VAL A 460 16.80 24.62 18.54
C VAL A 460 16.04 23.40 19.05
N PRO A 461 15.83 23.24 20.36
CA PRO A 461 14.80 22.33 20.87
C PRO A 461 13.40 22.85 20.53
N PHE A 462 12.45 21.95 20.31
CA PHE A 462 11.08 22.28 19.95
C PHE A 462 10.09 21.32 20.60
N LYS A 463 8.81 21.68 20.59
CA LYS A 463 7.70 20.83 21.06
C LYS A 463 6.84 20.46 19.85
N VAL A 464 6.36 19.22 19.78
CA VAL A 464 5.27 18.86 18.86
C VAL A 464 3.97 19.13 19.60
N THR A 465 3.20 20.14 19.18
CA THR A 465 2.02 20.61 19.91
C THR A 465 0.73 20.01 19.39
N ALA A 466 0.67 19.59 18.13
CA ALA A 466 -0.48 18.90 17.57
C ALA A 466 -0.05 17.92 16.46
N ILE A 467 -0.84 16.86 16.29
CA ILE A 467 -0.74 15.86 15.22
C ILE A 467 -2.10 15.79 14.52
N ASP A 468 -2.12 16.03 13.22
CA ASP A 468 -3.31 16.03 12.37
C ASP A 468 -4.45 16.90 12.92
N GLY A 469 -4.09 18.07 13.44
CA GLY A 469 -5.05 19.00 14.06
C GLY A 469 -5.43 18.68 15.51
N ASN A 470 -5.02 17.53 16.05
CA ASN A 470 -5.31 17.13 17.43
C ASN A 470 -4.18 17.53 18.38
N GLU A 471 -4.51 18.22 19.47
CA GLU A 471 -3.51 18.69 20.44
C GLU A 471 -2.81 17.52 21.17
N VAL A 472 -1.49 17.65 21.34
CA VAL A 472 -0.69 16.75 22.18
C VAL A 472 -0.79 17.25 23.62
N HIS A 473 -1.18 16.38 24.55
CA HIS A 473 -1.26 16.71 25.96
C HIS A 473 0.14 16.83 26.59
N ALA A 474 0.36 17.96 27.27
CA ALA A 474 1.62 18.31 27.96
C ALA A 474 2.90 18.01 27.14
N PRO A 475 3.10 18.67 25.97
CA PRO A 475 4.22 18.38 25.10
C PRO A 475 5.54 18.88 25.70
N THR A 476 6.57 18.04 25.64
CA THR A 476 7.90 18.31 26.20
C THR A 476 8.91 18.73 25.14
N ALA A 477 9.91 19.53 25.49
CA ALA A 477 10.91 19.97 24.53
C ALA A 477 11.81 18.80 24.10
N ILE A 478 11.91 18.57 22.79
CA ILE A 478 12.76 17.57 22.14
C ILE A 478 13.77 18.25 21.21
N LYS A 479 14.86 17.54 20.91
CA LYS A 479 15.86 17.95 19.92
C LYS A 479 16.38 16.73 19.18
N ASP A 480 17.02 16.94 18.03
CA ASP A 480 17.67 15.88 17.26
C ASP A 480 16.71 14.72 16.97
N ARG A 481 15.57 15.06 16.36
CA ARG A 481 14.55 14.10 15.91
C ARG A 481 14.16 14.34 14.47
N LYS A 482 13.97 13.25 13.73
CA LYS A 482 13.30 13.22 12.43
C LYS A 482 11.79 13.14 12.64
N LEU A 483 11.03 14.08 12.10
CA LEU A 483 9.58 14.06 12.08
C LEU A 483 9.12 13.37 10.79
N LEU A 484 8.75 12.10 10.88
CA LEU A 484 8.12 11.39 9.77
C LEU A 484 6.63 11.76 9.77
N ILE A 485 6.18 12.43 8.71
CA ILE A 485 4.78 12.85 8.53
C ILE A 485 4.23 12.08 7.34
N ALA A 486 3.10 11.40 7.53
CA ALA A 486 2.40 10.64 6.49
C ALA A 486 2.04 11.51 5.28
N GLY A 487 1.79 10.93 4.10
CA GLY A 487 1.11 11.67 3.02
C GLY A 487 -0.26 12.13 3.52
N GLY A 488 -0.58 13.42 3.38
CA GLY A 488 -1.77 14.04 3.99
C GLY A 488 -1.66 14.41 5.48
N GLY A 489 -0.62 13.93 6.18
CA GLY A 489 -0.41 14.22 7.60
C GLY A 489 0.09 15.64 7.89
N ARG A 490 -0.13 16.11 9.13
CA ARG A 490 0.23 17.45 9.61
C ARG A 490 0.79 17.44 11.03
N TYR A 491 1.94 18.08 11.26
CA TYR A 491 2.44 18.33 12.61
C TYR A 491 2.52 19.84 12.88
N ASP A 492 2.00 20.28 14.02
CA ASP A 492 2.29 21.60 14.55
C ASP A 492 3.47 21.51 15.51
N ILE A 493 4.48 22.35 15.32
CA ILE A 493 5.63 22.43 16.21
C ILE A 493 5.84 23.85 16.73
N LEU A 494 6.30 23.97 17.97
CA LEU A 494 6.54 25.23 18.67
C LEU A 494 7.98 25.30 19.18
N PHE A 495 8.66 26.41 18.91
CA PHE A 495 9.97 26.70 19.49
C PHE A 495 10.15 28.19 19.76
N THR A 496 11.09 28.51 20.64
CA THR A 496 11.52 29.90 20.88
C THR A 496 12.77 30.17 20.04
N MET A 497 12.75 31.19 19.21
CA MET A 497 13.87 31.53 18.33
C MET A 497 15.14 31.82 19.14
N PRO A 498 16.26 31.08 18.95
CA PRO A 498 17.52 31.35 19.63
C PRO A 498 18.29 32.51 18.97
N LYS A 499 19.44 32.86 19.54
CA LYS A 499 20.36 33.84 18.93
C LYS A 499 21.07 33.30 17.67
N THR A 500 21.13 31.97 17.52
CA THR A 500 21.70 31.26 16.37
C THR A 500 20.64 30.92 15.32
N PRO A 501 21.00 30.64 14.06
CA PRO A 501 20.02 30.25 13.06
C PRO A 501 19.35 28.90 13.36
N VAL A 502 18.11 28.77 12.90
CA VAL A 502 17.30 27.55 12.94
C VAL A 502 16.96 27.16 11.51
N LYS A 503 16.99 25.87 11.18
CA LYS A 503 16.65 25.38 9.84
C LYS A 503 15.58 24.29 9.91
N LEU A 504 14.48 24.48 9.18
CA LEU A 504 13.54 23.43 8.81
C LEU A 504 13.91 22.91 7.41
N SER A 505 14.03 21.61 7.24
CA SER A 505 14.27 20.97 5.94
C SER A 505 13.74 19.56 5.91
N SER A 506 13.37 19.09 4.72
CA SER A 506 13.00 17.69 4.48
C SER A 506 14.15 16.98 3.77
N ARG A 507 14.26 15.66 3.92
CA ARG A 507 15.22 14.91 3.10
C ARG A 507 14.67 14.81 1.68
N SER A 508 15.42 15.32 0.71
CA SER A 508 15.17 15.09 -0.73
C SER A 508 16.24 14.16 -1.28
N GLU A 509 15.85 13.06 -1.93
CA GLU A 509 16.76 12.11 -2.58
C GLU A 509 17.54 12.75 -3.75
N ALA A 510 17.15 13.95 -4.21
CA ALA A 510 17.68 14.63 -5.39
C ALA A 510 18.80 15.67 -5.11
N GLY A 511 19.34 15.74 -3.88
CA GLY A 511 20.49 16.60 -3.56
C GLY A 511 20.22 18.11 -3.48
N VAL A 512 19.05 18.60 -3.91
CA VAL A 512 18.52 19.94 -3.60
C VAL A 512 17.37 19.78 -2.62
N THR A 513 17.50 20.44 -1.47
CA THR A 513 16.56 20.35 -0.36
C THR A 513 15.88 21.71 -0.16
N PRO A 514 14.58 21.86 -0.44
CA PRO A 514 13.87 23.04 0.02
C PRO A 514 13.99 23.13 1.55
N GLY A 515 14.16 24.34 2.04
CA GLY A 515 14.42 24.57 3.45
C GLY A 515 14.02 25.98 3.84
N ILE A 516 13.65 26.16 5.09
CA ILE A 516 13.43 27.47 5.68
C ILE A 516 14.52 27.68 6.72
N VAL A 517 15.25 28.79 6.62
CA VAL A 517 16.23 29.22 7.62
C VAL A 517 15.72 30.47 8.30
N PHE A 518 15.51 30.36 9.60
CA PHE A 518 15.22 31.48 10.48
C PHE A 518 16.54 31.98 11.07
N SER A 519 16.80 33.29 11.00
CA SER A 519 17.99 33.89 11.62
C SER A 519 17.72 35.32 12.06
N GLY A 520 18.50 35.81 13.04
CA GLY A 520 18.54 37.24 13.34
C GLY A 520 19.17 38.07 12.21
N ALA A 521 19.39 39.36 12.45
CA ALA A 521 19.95 40.30 11.46
C ALA A 521 21.38 39.95 10.98
N VAL A 522 22.10 39.06 11.68
CA VAL A 522 23.47 38.65 11.33
C VAL A 522 23.45 37.33 10.57
N THR A 523 23.97 37.33 9.33
CA THR A 523 24.12 36.13 8.48
C THR A 523 25.16 35.17 9.06
N HIS A 524 24.68 34.10 9.70
CA HIS A 524 25.46 32.93 10.08
C HIS A 524 25.23 31.78 9.09
N SER A 525 26.11 30.78 9.09
CA SER A 525 25.90 29.54 8.33
C SER A 525 24.66 28.80 8.86
N ALA A 526 23.88 28.21 7.94
CA ALA A 526 22.69 27.45 8.30
C ALA A 526 23.08 26.11 8.96
N PRO A 527 22.32 25.62 9.97
CA PRO A 527 22.53 24.30 10.54
C PRO A 527 22.54 23.19 9.49
N VAL A 528 23.38 22.18 9.73
CA VAL A 528 23.47 20.99 8.87
C VAL A 528 22.42 19.96 9.28
N ILE A 529 21.88 19.23 8.30
CA ILE A 529 20.95 18.11 8.51
C ILE A 529 21.75 16.92 9.03
N ASN A 530 21.24 16.23 10.06
CA ASN A 530 21.91 15.05 10.61
C ASN A 530 21.05 13.81 10.34
N GLU A 531 21.49 12.97 9.41
CA GLU A 531 20.73 11.78 9.01
C GLU A 531 20.69 10.68 10.10
N ASN A 532 21.67 10.68 11.00
CA ASN A 532 21.90 9.64 12.01
C ASN A 532 21.14 9.84 13.33
N ILE A 533 20.13 10.70 13.33
CA ILE A 533 19.26 10.93 14.50
C ILE A 533 18.04 9.99 14.50
N PRO A 534 17.44 9.68 15.66
CA PRO A 534 16.26 8.84 15.72
C PRO A 534 15.01 9.54 15.17
N VAL A 535 14.05 8.74 14.71
CA VAL A 535 12.71 9.21 14.33
C VAL A 535 11.90 9.50 15.60
N PHE A 536 11.11 10.56 15.56
CA PHE A 536 10.14 10.90 16.60
C PHE A 536 9.06 9.83 16.68
N ASP A 537 8.78 9.36 17.90
CA ASP A 537 7.71 8.39 18.17
C ASP A 537 6.50 9.12 18.80
N PRO A 538 5.42 9.35 18.04
CA PRO A 538 4.22 9.99 18.57
C PRO A 538 3.51 9.16 19.65
N GLY A 539 3.61 7.82 19.60
CA GLY A 539 2.93 6.94 20.55
C GLY A 539 3.49 6.98 21.97
N ALA A 540 4.70 7.53 22.15
CA ALA A 540 5.41 7.64 23.43
C ALA A 540 5.66 9.09 23.87
N TYR A 541 5.06 10.07 23.18
CA TYR A 541 5.32 11.49 23.40
C TYR A 541 4.15 12.23 24.06
N GLY A 542 4.47 13.26 24.86
CA GLY A 542 3.49 13.94 25.72
C GLY A 542 3.14 13.13 26.97
N GLU A 543 2.28 13.69 27.82
CA GLU A 543 1.79 12.99 29.00
C GLU A 543 0.48 12.28 28.72
N LYS A 544 0.30 11.11 29.34
CA LYS A 544 -0.95 10.37 29.27
C LYS A 544 -2.11 11.18 29.85
N GLN A 545 -3.24 11.16 29.17
CA GLN A 545 -4.53 11.67 29.66
C GLN A 545 -5.64 10.66 29.36
N PRO A 546 -6.81 10.76 30.00
CA PRO A 546 -7.95 9.91 29.67
C PRO A 546 -8.32 9.99 28.19
N ALA A 547 -8.58 8.83 27.58
CA ALA A 547 -9.09 8.70 26.22
C ALA A 547 -10.46 7.99 26.28
N PRO A 548 -11.36 8.21 25.29
CA PRO A 548 -12.71 7.62 25.29
C PRO A 548 -12.69 6.08 25.25
N PHE A 549 -11.63 5.48 24.72
CA PHE A 549 -11.38 4.05 24.69
C PHE A 549 -9.88 3.76 24.66
N GLY A 550 -9.51 2.51 24.99
CA GLY A 550 -8.14 2.02 24.99
C GLY A 550 -8.08 0.58 24.47
N ILE A 551 -6.89 -0.03 24.47
CA ILE A 551 -6.63 -1.36 23.90
C ILE A 551 -7.50 -2.49 24.51
N HIS A 552 -7.94 -2.34 25.77
CA HIS A 552 -8.78 -3.32 26.47
C HIS A 552 -10.26 -2.90 26.56
N SER A 553 -10.66 -1.83 25.86
CA SER A 553 -12.07 -1.45 25.79
C SER A 553 -12.89 -2.50 25.05
N LYS A 554 -14.20 -2.55 25.35
CA LYS A 554 -15.15 -3.29 24.52
C LYS A 554 -15.39 -2.50 23.23
N PHE A 555 -15.29 -3.19 22.10
CA PHE A 555 -15.60 -2.67 20.78
C PHE A 555 -16.83 -3.39 20.23
N ASP A 556 -17.71 -2.65 19.57
CA ASP A 556 -18.94 -3.17 18.99
C ASP A 556 -18.66 -3.79 17.61
N ARG A 557 -17.69 -3.24 16.88
CA ARG A 557 -17.18 -3.81 15.62
C ARG A 557 -15.66 -3.91 15.60
N THR A 558 -15.16 -4.88 14.85
CA THR A 558 -13.72 -5.03 14.59
C THR A 558 -13.48 -5.38 13.13
N PHE A 559 -12.56 -4.66 12.51
CA PHE A 559 -12.12 -4.90 11.14
C PHE A 559 -10.62 -5.21 11.09
N THR A 560 -10.25 -6.06 10.14
CA THR A 560 -8.85 -6.29 9.79
C THR A 560 -8.63 -5.85 8.35
N ILE A 561 -7.64 -4.98 8.17
CA ILE A 561 -7.25 -4.40 6.90
C ILE A 561 -5.82 -4.82 6.62
N VAL A 562 -5.65 -5.68 5.62
CA VAL A 562 -4.37 -6.20 5.20
C VAL A 562 -3.96 -5.49 3.91
N LEU A 563 -2.82 -4.81 3.96
CA LEU A 563 -2.25 -4.04 2.86
C LEU A 563 -1.17 -4.89 2.20
N ASP A 564 -1.36 -5.18 0.92
CA ASP A 564 -0.49 -6.02 0.10
C ASP A 564 -0.27 -5.39 -1.28
N SER A 565 0.52 -6.06 -2.11
CA SER A 565 0.66 -5.73 -3.53
C SER A 565 0.65 -6.97 -4.42
N ARG A 566 0.11 -6.84 -5.63
CA ARG A 566 0.01 -7.93 -6.62
C ARG A 566 0.14 -7.43 -8.05
N LEU A 567 0.55 -8.30 -8.97
CA LEU A 567 0.39 -8.00 -10.40
C LEU A 567 -1.06 -8.27 -10.81
N GLY A 568 -1.70 -7.32 -11.46
CA GLY A 568 -3.09 -7.48 -11.87
C GLY A 568 -3.55 -6.42 -12.85
N PHE A 569 -4.68 -6.70 -13.50
CA PHE A 569 -5.32 -5.71 -14.37
C PHE A 569 -6.27 -4.84 -13.55
N TYR A 570 -6.27 -3.55 -13.86
CA TYR A 570 -7.24 -2.58 -13.37
C TYR A 570 -7.65 -1.69 -14.54
N ASN A 571 -8.96 -1.58 -14.74
CA ASN A 571 -9.57 -0.83 -15.83
C ASN A 571 -8.93 -1.11 -17.22
N GLY A 572 -8.75 -2.40 -17.54
CA GLY A 572 -8.19 -2.84 -18.83
C GLY A 572 -6.68 -2.68 -19.00
N LYS A 573 -5.92 -2.31 -17.96
CA LYS A 573 -4.46 -2.14 -18.02
C LYS A 573 -3.75 -2.94 -16.93
N LEU A 574 -2.56 -3.45 -17.23
CA LEU A 574 -1.75 -4.21 -16.27
C LEU A 574 -0.93 -3.27 -15.38
N TYR A 575 -1.01 -3.48 -14.07
CA TYR A 575 -0.28 -2.71 -13.07
C TYR A 575 0.34 -3.62 -12.00
N ALA A 576 1.32 -3.07 -11.27
CA ALA A 576 1.58 -3.47 -9.90
C ALA A 576 0.52 -2.79 -9.04
N LEU A 577 -0.49 -3.55 -8.64
CA LEU A 577 -1.61 -3.10 -7.82
C LEU A 577 -1.23 -3.14 -6.35
N TYR A 578 -1.78 -2.20 -5.60
CA TYR A 578 -1.75 -2.19 -4.14
C TYR A 578 -3.16 -2.47 -3.66
N THR A 579 -3.29 -3.39 -2.73
CA THR A 579 -4.60 -4.01 -2.44
C THR A 579 -4.97 -3.84 -0.99
N ILE A 580 -6.27 -3.72 -0.73
CA ILE A 580 -6.88 -3.82 0.59
C ILE A 580 -7.56 -5.17 0.67
N ASN A 581 -7.12 -6.02 1.61
CA ASN A 581 -7.60 -7.40 1.75
C ASN A 581 -7.52 -8.20 0.43
N GLY A 582 -6.48 -7.94 -0.38
CA GLY A 582 -6.26 -8.59 -1.68
C GLY A 582 -7.09 -8.09 -2.85
N ARG A 583 -7.97 -7.13 -2.60
CA ARG A 583 -8.87 -6.55 -3.59
C ARG A 583 -8.50 -5.11 -3.90
N VAL A 584 -8.98 -4.64 -5.04
CA VAL A 584 -8.95 -3.24 -5.46
C VAL A 584 -10.38 -2.83 -5.78
N PHE A 585 -10.69 -1.55 -5.67
CA PHE A 585 -11.99 -0.99 -6.07
C PHE A 585 -12.45 -1.55 -7.42
N PRO A 586 -13.75 -1.86 -7.63
CA PRO A 586 -14.86 -1.78 -6.69
C PRO A 586 -14.99 -2.97 -5.73
N ASP A 587 -14.10 -3.96 -5.81
CA ASP A 587 -14.24 -5.22 -5.08
C ASP A 587 -13.75 -5.14 -3.63
N THR A 588 -13.16 -4.03 -3.21
CA THR A 588 -12.76 -3.79 -1.81
C THR A 588 -13.97 -3.79 -0.88
N PRO A 589 -13.91 -4.48 0.27
CA PRO A 589 -15.05 -4.58 1.18
C PRO A 589 -15.44 -3.23 1.78
N MET A 590 -16.75 -2.97 1.86
CA MET A 590 -17.31 -1.85 2.60
C MET A 590 -17.31 -2.15 4.11
N LEU A 591 -16.67 -1.30 4.90
CA LEU A 591 -16.67 -1.36 6.36
C LEU A 591 -18.01 -0.79 6.85
N THR A 592 -18.98 -1.67 7.15
CA THR A 592 -20.33 -1.23 7.55
C THR A 592 -20.43 -1.09 9.07
N VAL A 593 -20.93 0.07 9.53
CA VAL A 593 -21.08 0.42 10.96
C VAL A 593 -22.48 0.97 11.26
N LYS A 594 -22.85 1.02 12.55
CA LYS A 594 -24.00 1.78 13.05
C LYS A 594 -23.52 3.01 13.79
N GLU A 595 -24.31 4.07 13.72
CA GLU A 595 -24.09 5.26 14.54
C GLU A 595 -24.03 4.90 16.03
N GLY A 596 -23.04 5.45 16.73
CA GLY A 596 -22.77 5.20 18.15
C GLY A 596 -21.88 3.98 18.44
N GLU A 597 -21.50 3.16 17.45
CA GLU A 597 -20.61 2.02 17.67
C GLU A 597 -19.15 2.43 17.89
N ARG A 598 -18.46 1.72 18.78
CA ARG A 598 -17.00 1.79 18.89
C ARG A 598 -16.37 0.77 17.96
N VAL A 599 -15.53 1.26 17.05
CA VAL A 599 -14.95 0.44 15.99
C VAL A 599 -13.46 0.31 16.24
N LYS A 600 -12.97 -0.94 16.29
CA LYS A 600 -11.54 -1.23 16.26
C LYS A 600 -11.12 -1.66 14.86
N THR A 601 -10.03 -1.12 14.35
CA THR A 601 -9.48 -1.50 13.05
C THR A 601 -8.02 -1.88 13.20
N THR A 602 -7.64 -3.03 12.66
CA THR A 602 -6.25 -3.50 12.64
C THR A 602 -5.69 -3.36 11.22
N PHE A 603 -4.73 -2.45 11.04
CA PHE A 603 -3.97 -2.33 9.79
C PHE A 603 -2.74 -3.23 9.85
N ILE A 604 -2.49 -4.00 8.79
CA ILE A 604 -1.36 -4.92 8.67
C ILE A 604 -0.72 -4.70 7.30
N ASN A 605 0.47 -4.12 7.24
CA ASN A 605 1.18 -3.94 5.97
C ASN A 605 2.17 -5.08 5.73
N ARG A 606 1.76 -6.03 4.88
CA ARG A 606 2.59 -7.14 4.40
C ARG A 606 3.25 -6.83 3.05
N GLY A 607 2.84 -5.76 2.39
CA GLY A 607 3.41 -5.25 1.15
C GLY A 607 4.76 -4.57 1.35
N TRP A 608 5.31 -4.05 0.25
CA TRP A 608 6.65 -3.44 0.22
C TRP A 608 6.67 -1.92 0.36
N ASP A 609 5.52 -1.28 0.24
CA ASP A 609 5.41 0.17 0.12
C ASP A 609 4.75 0.80 1.34
N HIS A 610 4.98 2.09 1.52
CA HIS A 610 4.32 2.87 2.56
C HIS A 610 2.87 3.15 2.15
N HIS A 611 1.97 3.05 3.13
CA HIS A 611 0.55 3.29 2.93
C HIS A 611 0.07 4.29 3.99
N PRO A 612 0.08 5.61 3.67
CA PRO A 612 -0.59 6.59 4.49
C PRO A 612 -2.11 6.39 4.40
N MET A 613 -2.69 5.67 5.35
CA MET A 613 -4.12 5.38 5.36
C MET A 613 -4.88 6.59 5.90
N HIS A 614 -5.76 7.13 5.07
CA HIS A 614 -6.61 8.28 5.38
C HIS A 614 -8.05 7.84 5.66
N LEU A 615 -8.62 8.34 6.77
CA LEU A 615 -10.00 8.12 7.19
C LEU A 615 -10.78 9.43 7.04
N HIS A 616 -11.87 9.40 6.28
CA HIS A 616 -12.73 10.57 6.10
C HIS A 616 -13.73 10.70 7.26
N GLY A 617 -14.13 11.94 7.54
CA GLY A 617 -15.20 12.28 8.49
C GLY A 617 -14.95 11.93 9.96
N HIS A 618 -13.81 11.28 10.28
CA HIS A 618 -13.46 10.79 11.61
C HIS A 618 -11.96 10.92 11.85
N THR A 619 -11.57 10.90 13.12
CA THR A 619 -10.18 10.71 13.55
C THR A 619 -10.04 9.38 14.27
N MET A 620 -8.92 8.70 14.05
CA MET A 620 -8.61 7.43 14.70
C MET A 620 -7.60 7.63 15.84
N LEU A 621 -7.86 6.98 16.96
CA LEU A 621 -6.92 6.87 18.07
C LEU A 621 -6.04 5.64 17.85
N VAL A 622 -4.73 5.84 17.81
CA VAL A 622 -3.77 4.72 17.78
C VAL A 622 -3.70 4.09 19.16
N LEU A 623 -4.04 2.80 19.26
CA LEU A 623 -4.02 2.01 20.50
C LEU A 623 -2.69 1.30 20.69
N SER A 624 -2.16 0.71 19.62
CA SER A 624 -0.90 -0.02 19.62
C SER A 624 -0.20 0.02 18.26
N ARG A 625 1.12 -0.10 18.28
CA ARG A 625 2.00 -0.28 17.12
C ARG A 625 2.88 -1.49 17.34
N ASN A 626 2.83 -2.47 16.44
CA ASN A 626 3.61 -3.70 16.50
C ASN A 626 3.46 -4.42 17.85
N GLY A 627 2.22 -4.47 18.36
CA GLY A 627 1.88 -5.08 19.65
C GLY A 627 2.29 -4.28 20.89
N LYS A 628 2.88 -3.08 20.72
CA LYS A 628 3.25 -2.18 21.83
C LYS A 628 2.18 -1.11 22.00
N PRO A 629 1.51 -1.01 23.16
CA PRO A 629 0.53 0.03 23.41
C PRO A 629 1.15 1.43 23.38
N THR A 630 0.37 2.43 22.98
CA THR A 630 0.75 3.84 23.14
C THR A 630 0.81 4.22 24.62
N THR A 631 1.85 4.95 25.02
CA THR A 631 2.11 5.30 26.42
C THR A 631 2.08 6.80 26.70
N GLY A 632 2.23 7.64 25.67
CA GLY A 632 2.21 9.10 25.76
C GLY A 632 0.79 9.70 25.77
N SER A 633 0.68 10.91 25.25
CA SER A 633 -0.62 11.54 24.94
C SER A 633 -1.43 10.61 24.00
N PRO A 634 -2.77 10.56 24.12
CA PRO A 634 -3.62 9.93 23.11
C PRO A 634 -3.24 10.41 21.72
N TRP A 635 -2.80 9.48 20.88
CA TRP A 635 -2.33 9.76 19.54
C TRP A 635 -3.52 9.67 18.58
N TRP A 636 -4.17 10.81 18.38
CA TRP A 636 -5.21 10.99 17.37
C TRP A 636 -4.59 11.38 16.03
N THR A 637 -5.12 10.81 14.96
CA THR A 637 -4.66 11.02 13.59
C THR A 637 -5.80 10.73 12.62
N ASP A 638 -5.83 11.36 11.46
CA ASP A 638 -6.69 10.94 10.34
C ASP A 638 -5.87 10.36 9.18
N SER A 639 -4.53 10.50 9.23
CA SER A 639 -3.61 10.08 8.18
C SER A 639 -2.43 9.31 8.78
N LEU A 640 -2.57 7.98 8.83
CA LEU A 640 -1.61 7.09 9.48
C LEU A 640 -0.71 6.38 8.46
N ASP A 641 0.60 6.65 8.47
CA ASP A 641 1.55 5.85 7.69
C ASP A 641 1.70 4.45 8.28
N VAL A 642 1.24 3.44 7.54
CA VAL A 642 1.47 2.03 7.86
C VAL A 642 2.67 1.57 7.03
N ALA A 643 3.87 1.56 7.64
CA ALA A 643 5.07 1.16 6.94
C ALA A 643 5.15 -0.39 6.75
N PRO A 644 5.96 -0.88 5.80
CA PRO A 644 6.13 -2.32 5.56
C PRO A 644 6.59 -3.11 6.78
N GLY A 645 5.84 -4.15 7.11
CA GLY A 645 6.03 -4.97 8.31
C GLY A 645 5.38 -4.39 9.57
N GLU A 646 4.60 -3.31 9.46
CA GLU A 646 3.94 -2.72 10.62
C GLU A 646 2.51 -3.20 10.79
N VAL A 647 2.12 -3.28 12.06
CA VAL A 647 0.77 -3.56 12.50
C VAL A 647 0.32 -2.44 13.42
N TYR A 648 -0.82 -1.84 13.12
CA TYR A 648 -1.45 -0.84 13.97
C TYR A 648 -2.82 -1.32 14.39
N GLU A 649 -3.11 -1.22 15.69
CA GLU A 649 -4.49 -1.26 16.17
C GLU A 649 -4.94 0.17 16.44
N VAL A 650 -6.01 0.58 15.78
CA VAL A 650 -6.63 1.88 15.96
C VAL A 650 -8.10 1.72 16.35
N ALA A 651 -8.69 2.76 16.90
CA ALA A 651 -10.12 2.80 17.11
C ALA A 651 -10.70 4.20 16.89
N PHE A 652 -11.97 4.24 16.54
CA PHE A 652 -12.75 5.47 16.43
C PHE A 652 -14.18 5.23 16.92
N GLN A 653 -14.88 6.32 17.20
CA GLN A 653 -16.30 6.33 17.50
C GLN A 653 -17.05 6.63 16.19
N ALA A 654 -18.03 5.81 15.82
CA ALA A 654 -18.86 6.07 14.66
C ALA A 654 -19.92 7.13 15.01
N ASP A 655 -19.58 8.42 14.94
CA ASP A 655 -20.42 9.56 15.34
C ASP A 655 -20.70 10.58 14.22
N ASN A 656 -20.26 10.29 13.00
CA ASN A 656 -20.50 11.12 11.82
C ASN A 656 -21.16 10.28 10.71
N PRO A 657 -22.50 10.15 10.70
CA PRO A 657 -23.21 9.32 9.71
C PRO A 657 -22.90 9.71 8.27
N GLY A 658 -22.74 8.72 7.40
CA GLY A 658 -22.40 8.97 6.00
C GLY A 658 -21.93 7.73 5.24
N ILE A 659 -21.53 7.96 3.99
CA ILE A 659 -20.67 7.05 3.22
C ILE A 659 -19.35 7.79 3.03
N TRP A 660 -18.29 7.27 3.64
CA TRP A 660 -16.97 7.89 3.72
C TRP A 660 -15.98 7.09 2.87
N MET A 661 -15.32 7.74 1.92
CA MET A 661 -14.35 7.10 1.04
C MET A 661 -12.97 7.13 1.70
N ASP A 662 -12.58 6.04 2.35
CA ASP A 662 -11.27 5.92 3.01
C ASP A 662 -10.25 5.36 2.03
N HIS A 663 -8.99 5.77 2.10
CA HIS A 663 -8.03 5.37 1.06
C HIS A 663 -6.58 5.43 1.50
N CYS A 664 -5.71 4.82 0.69
CA CYS A 664 -4.30 5.12 0.76
C CYS A 664 -4.05 6.50 0.14
N HIS A 665 -3.59 7.47 0.94
CA HIS A 665 -3.28 8.83 0.49
C HIS A 665 -1.99 8.93 -0.34
N ASN A 666 -1.47 7.79 -0.81
CA ASN A 666 -0.68 7.78 -2.02
C ASN A 666 -1.65 7.73 -3.20
N LEU A 667 -1.92 8.90 -3.78
CA LEU A 667 -2.94 9.07 -4.81
C LEU A 667 -2.70 8.19 -6.05
N TRP A 668 -1.47 7.77 -6.33
CA TRP A 668 -1.17 6.82 -7.43
C TRP A 668 -1.59 5.37 -7.11
N HIS A 669 -1.72 5.03 -5.83
CA HIS A 669 -2.26 3.77 -5.37
C HIS A 669 -3.80 3.84 -5.38
N ALA A 670 -4.37 4.95 -4.90
CA ALA A 670 -5.81 5.17 -4.88
C ALA A 670 -6.43 5.18 -6.29
N GLU A 671 -5.81 5.85 -7.27
CA GLU A 671 -6.20 5.84 -8.70
C GLU A 671 -6.31 4.43 -9.29
N LYS A 672 -5.56 3.47 -8.72
CA LYS A 672 -5.54 2.06 -9.14
C LYS A 672 -6.38 1.15 -8.24
N GLY A 673 -7.27 1.76 -7.46
CA GLY A 673 -8.28 1.10 -6.65
C GLY A 673 -7.87 0.75 -5.23
N MET A 674 -6.81 1.36 -4.66
CA MET A 674 -6.48 1.19 -3.24
C MET A 674 -7.33 2.10 -2.33
N THR A 675 -8.65 1.98 -2.48
CA THR A 675 -9.67 2.75 -1.78
C THR A 675 -10.65 1.78 -1.12
N MET A 676 -11.29 2.18 -0.04
CA MET A 676 -12.37 1.46 0.63
C MET A 676 -13.41 2.45 1.14
N HIS A 677 -14.48 1.96 1.75
CA HIS A 677 -15.52 2.83 2.28
C HIS A 677 -15.89 2.43 3.69
N LEU A 678 -16.04 3.41 4.57
CA LEU A 678 -16.78 3.29 5.82
C LEU A 678 -18.22 3.73 5.55
N SER A 679 -19.18 2.81 5.67
CA SER A 679 -20.58 3.06 5.38
C SER A 679 -21.44 2.88 6.62
N TYR A 680 -22.35 3.81 6.87
CA TYR A 680 -23.34 3.69 7.94
C TYR A 680 -24.57 2.93 7.46
N GLU A 681 -25.11 2.04 8.30
CA GLU A 681 -26.34 1.31 8.00
C GLU A 681 -27.51 2.29 7.76
N GLY A 682 -28.25 2.07 6.66
CA GLY A 682 -29.37 2.91 6.28
C GLY A 682 -28.99 4.23 5.59
N ILE A 683 -27.71 4.49 5.32
CA ILE A 683 -27.29 5.61 4.49
C ILE A 683 -27.15 5.18 3.03
N THR A 684 -27.69 5.97 2.12
CA THR A 684 -27.68 5.70 0.66
C THR A 684 -27.11 6.89 -0.09
N THR A 685 -26.53 6.67 -1.26
CA THR A 685 -26.12 7.76 -2.17
C THR A 685 -26.94 7.74 -3.46
N PRO A 686 -27.39 8.89 -3.99
CA PRO A 686 -27.98 8.98 -5.31
C PRO A 686 -26.92 9.16 -6.42
N PHE A 687 -25.65 9.33 -6.05
CA PHE A 687 -24.56 9.60 -6.99
C PHE A 687 -23.95 8.29 -7.53
N GLU A 688 -23.38 8.38 -8.72
CA GLU A 688 -22.77 7.24 -9.41
C GLU A 688 -21.36 7.56 -9.91
N VAL A 689 -20.48 6.56 -9.86
CA VAL A 689 -19.17 6.56 -10.51
C VAL A 689 -19.20 5.63 -11.73
N GLY A 690 -18.21 5.72 -12.61
CA GLY A 690 -18.05 4.75 -13.70
C GLY A 690 -17.53 5.36 -14.99
N MET A 691 -17.31 4.51 -15.99
CA MET A 691 -16.68 4.92 -17.26
C MET A 691 -17.51 5.91 -18.08
N LYS A 692 -18.83 6.02 -17.83
CA LYS A 692 -19.74 6.95 -18.52
C LYS A 692 -20.21 8.11 -17.64
N THR A 693 -19.71 8.24 -16.42
CA THR A 693 -20.00 9.38 -15.56
C THR A 693 -18.86 10.39 -15.59
N SER A 694 -19.14 11.64 -15.22
CA SER A 694 -18.10 12.66 -14.97
C SER A 694 -17.45 12.51 -13.60
N ASN A 695 -17.89 11.56 -12.79
CA ASN A 695 -17.43 11.32 -11.43
C ASN A 695 -16.30 10.29 -11.46
N GLN A 696 -15.08 10.80 -11.32
CA GLN A 696 -13.86 10.02 -11.29
C GLN A 696 -13.15 10.46 -10.00
N PRO A 697 -13.48 9.87 -8.84
CA PRO A 697 -12.78 10.17 -7.59
C PRO A 697 -11.31 9.69 -7.68
N GLU A 698 -10.67 9.43 -6.55
CA GLU A 698 -9.24 9.10 -6.45
C GLU A 698 -8.68 8.14 -7.50
#